data_AF-A0A9P6PFR8-F1
#
_entry.id   AF-A0A9P6PFR8-F1
#
_cell.length_a   1.000
_cell.length_b   1.000
_cell.length_c   1.000
_cell.angle_alpha   90.00
_cell.angle_beta   90.00
_cell.angle_gamma   90.00
#
_symmetry.space_group_name_H-M   'P 1'
#
loop_
_entity.id
_entity.type
_entity.pdbx_description
1 polymer ?
#
loop_
_entity_poly.entity_id
_entity_poly.type
_entity_poly.pdbx_seq_one_letter_code
_entity_poly.pdbx_strand_id
1 'polypeptide(L)'
;MANAILSTTWQALGPFPIGTREQDFGADILEAYGGFRNLNFNTDDSYPSELAIGGYVSWLEVESVNGRIGPINYPNINWMANDVPFGWSIEQFQSWARGSLRLEHPTTLLFQVSGATEFYVNDKRYSGDVYSYHTTSHAIHLDAGVHTVTIRMVHDVRAFGGGKSFPQAQFSVTMSEPDEKAVKKGALIVQHDSDNAGDILLPSFLTHRGFAGKYGSVSVQNIGVYDVKVNHIEVKVFDESTNQEYEAVATMTSESITIVAGQIRPISFSFELPEMGFLQKTRLGVQIIVNVSERNTSYTLNAFKSVKCIDWREKAFQYTFLDFDGTVQYAMARRPKVLDSDVNKPIILAVHGAGVEANTEFWTDSIQQQHSVWSVQSIVDLKEMLSAMYICNETDDKWVKISRATTLRSCEINDGEDWAVGDTNSLIYVGHSNGGQGAWYLGTHFPDRAIAAVPAAGYLKIQDYVSYANWVGQSHADPLLRGVLECAIAEYNNDLHISNMAGLAVLSRVGSDDDNVPPIHTRKYNRLLNENAKNTHAFMLSEVPGQGHWWNQVLSGTPVQEFLERQIQHHRKNEQWKDFHITVMNPAGTGSVRGIQVEQLSVPYRLGKLFVSKENAGNTSVSVQTTNIAAFTVTTHFNAFKELIIDGDTFPRYIKGKNDVFFVKDATTNKWKAADNSHWRSTSMERTRLLYGPIHRMYESTEPLVIVMPSIPKKEDDFRHAALQISHDWYLYGRGDTAIFKDTDKEYLRKLSHNGIYYRVYLGLPSENQALSRLMSSKPGDIVLSDNCINVGTRKFTQPGTGILFLWKGFHENEIVIVVSGLDADGFDSAWRILPKRTGMMVPEWIVVGPESRQKGLGGVLGAGSFHFSKKEGEKLPPVFQEQADEIRNFFKDCHALACKVMMCLAIGLEIPSSKGGERWLSDRHAYEFESGDILRLLHYPPCPELDDTDNIRIASHSDYGSVTLLFQNGVGGLEIQKSRGAESEWLEAPVMDGCVVVNLGDCLEYWTNGLLRSTKHRVIFKPETREQERYSMAFFCQGGDIPLEPIPSPFISNERSGEEIITAAKHLEIRLRETRRDPY
;
A
#
# COMPACT_ATOMS: atom_id res chain seq x y z
N MET A 1 -46.73 14.38 -0.83
CA MET A 1 -46.10 13.94 0.43
C MET A 1 -44.84 13.18 0.03
N ALA A 2 -43.74 13.27 0.78
CA ALA A 2 -42.53 12.53 0.39
C ALA A 2 -42.85 11.03 0.35
N ASN A 3 -42.55 10.32 -0.75
CA ASN A 3 -42.88 8.90 -0.88
C ASN A 3 -41.92 8.01 -0.07
N ALA A 4 -40.85 8.61 0.46
CA ALA A 4 -39.87 8.02 1.36
C ALA A 4 -39.83 8.74 2.71
N ILE A 5 -39.94 7.98 3.79
CA ILE A 5 -39.90 8.49 5.17
C ILE A 5 -38.78 7.76 5.93
N LEU A 6 -37.73 8.51 6.28
CA LEU A 6 -36.66 8.02 7.16
C LEU A 6 -37.09 8.17 8.63
N SER A 7 -36.74 7.19 9.45
CA SER A 7 -37.02 7.25 10.90
C SER A 7 -36.35 8.45 11.56
N THR A 8 -37.10 9.14 12.44
CA THR A 8 -36.58 10.26 13.23
C THR A 8 -35.71 9.78 14.38
N THR A 9 -36.01 8.61 14.94
CA THR A 9 -35.26 7.98 16.02
C THR A 9 -34.41 6.83 15.48
N TRP A 10 -33.17 6.71 15.97
CA TRP A 10 -32.17 5.73 15.58
C TRP A 10 -31.63 5.00 16.81
N GLN A 11 -31.33 3.72 16.64
CA GLN A 11 -30.72 2.87 17.65
C GLN A 11 -29.21 2.84 17.43
N ALA A 12 -28.42 3.32 18.38
CA ALA A 12 -26.97 3.36 18.28
C ALA A 12 -26.29 2.43 19.29
N LEU A 13 -25.13 1.89 18.92
CA LEU A 13 -24.30 1.06 19.79
C LEU A 13 -22.83 1.42 19.59
N GLY A 14 -22.14 1.75 20.68
CA GLY A 14 -20.75 2.19 20.69
C GLY A 14 -20.45 3.14 21.87
N PRO A 15 -19.23 3.71 21.95
CA PRO A 15 -18.15 3.58 20.99
C PRO A 15 -17.29 2.34 21.28
N PHE A 16 -16.71 1.77 20.24
CA PHE A 16 -15.77 0.66 20.30
C PHE A 16 -14.40 1.08 19.75
N PRO A 17 -13.29 0.57 20.30
CA PRO A 17 -11.96 0.81 19.74
C PRO A 17 -11.91 0.44 18.25
N ILE A 18 -11.16 1.20 17.47
CA ILE A 18 -10.76 0.79 16.12
C ILE A 18 -9.49 1.51 15.72
N GLY A 19 -8.63 0.85 14.96
CA GLY A 19 -7.48 1.46 14.35
C GLY A 19 -7.78 2.20 13.05
N THR A 20 -6.86 3.07 12.65
CA THR A 20 -6.92 3.79 11.38
C THR A 20 -7.00 2.82 10.20
N ARG A 21 -8.09 2.85 9.42
CA ARG A 21 -8.32 1.96 8.24
C ARG A 21 -8.49 0.47 8.57
N GLU A 22 -8.54 0.07 9.84
CA GLU A 22 -8.89 -1.31 10.19
C GLU A 22 -10.31 -1.67 9.77
N GLN A 23 -11.20 -0.66 9.74
CA GLN A 23 -12.53 -0.87 9.20
C GLN A 23 -12.52 -1.30 7.75
N ASP A 24 -11.45 -1.14 6.95
CA ASP A 24 -11.42 -1.65 5.58
C ASP A 24 -11.08 -3.16 5.54
N PHE A 25 -10.41 -3.69 6.57
CA PHE A 25 -10.11 -5.12 6.73
C PHE A 25 -11.22 -5.94 7.36
N GLY A 26 -12.12 -5.31 8.11
CA GLY A 26 -13.32 -5.96 8.65
C GLY A 26 -13.56 -5.51 10.07
N ALA A 27 -12.50 -5.62 10.85
CA ALA A 27 -12.31 -5.20 12.24
C ALA A 27 -13.54 -4.63 12.94
N ASP A 28 -14.48 -5.50 13.29
CA ASP A 28 -15.61 -5.14 14.12
C ASP A 28 -15.71 -6.12 15.30
N ILE A 29 -15.48 -5.61 16.51
CA ILE A 29 -15.52 -6.45 17.70
C ILE A 29 -16.90 -7.07 17.94
N LEU A 30 -17.97 -6.47 17.38
CA LEU A 30 -19.32 -7.00 17.49
C LEU A 30 -19.51 -8.32 16.73
N GLU A 31 -18.64 -8.65 15.78
CA GLU A 31 -18.65 -9.94 15.08
C GLU A 31 -18.45 -11.12 16.04
N ALA A 32 -17.76 -10.90 17.17
CA ALA A 32 -17.65 -11.89 18.25
C ALA A 32 -19.00 -12.29 18.87
N TYR A 33 -20.00 -11.40 18.74
CA TYR A 33 -21.36 -11.56 19.27
C TYR A 33 -22.39 -11.79 18.15
N GLY A 34 -21.93 -12.19 16.97
CA GLY A 34 -22.78 -12.43 15.80
C GLY A 34 -22.90 -11.23 14.84
N GLY A 35 -22.20 -10.12 15.10
CA GLY A 35 -22.17 -8.93 14.24
C GLY A 35 -23.36 -8.01 14.48
N PHE A 36 -23.15 -6.69 14.32
CA PHE A 36 -24.16 -5.68 14.68
C PHE A 36 -25.54 -5.95 14.07
N ARG A 37 -25.60 -6.42 12.82
CA ARG A 37 -26.86 -6.68 12.10
C ARG A 37 -27.72 -7.78 12.73
N ASN A 38 -27.13 -8.71 13.48
CA ASN A 38 -27.85 -9.79 14.17
C ASN A 38 -28.23 -9.44 15.62
N LEU A 39 -27.71 -8.33 16.15
CA LEU A 39 -28.05 -7.85 17.49
C LEU A 39 -29.42 -7.15 17.47
N ASN A 40 -30.21 -7.35 18.53
CA ASN A 40 -31.47 -6.66 18.72
C ASN A 40 -31.27 -5.50 19.70
N PHE A 41 -32.01 -4.41 19.48
CA PHE A 41 -31.98 -3.28 20.39
C PHE A 41 -32.60 -3.68 21.74
N ASN A 42 -31.80 -3.55 22.80
CA ASN A 42 -32.21 -3.77 24.17
C ASN A 42 -31.33 -2.91 25.09
N THR A 43 -31.93 -1.98 25.83
CA THR A 43 -31.18 -1.09 26.72
C THR A 43 -30.53 -1.81 27.91
N ASP A 44 -30.98 -3.03 28.22
CA ASP A 44 -30.40 -3.87 29.28
C ASP A 44 -29.17 -4.66 28.80
N ASP A 45 -28.95 -4.75 27.49
CA ASP A 45 -27.78 -5.41 26.93
C ASP A 45 -26.55 -4.49 27.02
N SER A 46 -25.37 -5.08 27.20
CA SER A 46 -24.11 -4.36 27.23
C SER A 46 -23.00 -5.17 26.54
N TYR A 47 -22.04 -4.47 25.96
CA TYR A 47 -20.97 -5.05 25.15
C TYR A 47 -19.62 -4.49 25.60
N PRO A 48 -18.55 -5.29 25.65
CA PRO A 48 -17.24 -4.82 26.09
C PRO A 48 -16.68 -3.70 25.21
N SER A 49 -16.13 -2.66 25.86
CA SER A 49 -15.36 -1.59 25.22
C SER A 49 -14.41 -0.97 26.25
N GLU A 50 -13.12 -1.00 25.97
CA GLU A 50 -12.08 -0.41 26.82
C GLU A 50 -12.15 1.13 26.88
N LEU A 51 -12.92 1.76 25.98
CA LEU A 51 -13.14 3.21 26.01
C LEU A 51 -14.04 3.63 27.19
N ALA A 52 -14.88 2.71 27.69
CA ALA A 52 -15.92 3.04 28.67
C ALA A 52 -15.49 2.87 30.13
N ILE A 53 -16.06 3.70 30.99
CA ILE A 53 -15.96 3.53 32.44
C ILE A 53 -16.62 2.18 32.80
N GLY A 54 -15.86 1.29 33.43
CA GLY A 54 -16.31 -0.06 33.76
C GLY A 54 -16.17 -1.08 32.62
N GLY A 55 -15.73 -0.66 31.43
CA GLY A 55 -15.38 -1.54 30.32
C GLY A 55 -16.56 -2.02 29.46
N TYR A 56 -17.74 -1.41 29.56
CA TYR A 56 -18.94 -1.80 28.81
C TYR A 56 -19.71 -0.60 28.27
N VAL A 57 -20.28 -0.76 27.07
CA VAL A 57 -21.22 0.18 26.44
C VAL A 57 -22.57 -0.50 26.19
N SER A 58 -23.64 0.29 26.22
CA SER A 58 -25.02 -0.19 26.00
C SER A 58 -25.64 0.55 24.81
N TRP A 59 -26.79 0.05 24.38
CA TRP A 59 -27.58 0.69 23.35
C TRP A 59 -28.07 2.08 23.76
N LEU A 60 -28.15 2.98 22.77
CA LEU A 60 -28.63 4.36 22.90
C LEU A 60 -29.72 4.63 21.86
N GLU A 61 -30.64 5.53 22.18
CA GLU A 61 -31.51 6.15 21.19
C GLU A 61 -30.96 7.52 20.80
N VAL A 62 -30.96 7.81 19.50
CA VAL A 62 -30.44 9.03 18.92
C VAL A 62 -31.49 9.63 18.01
N GLU A 63 -31.85 10.88 18.28
CA GLU A 63 -32.77 11.63 17.43
C GLU A 63 -32.04 12.18 16.20
N SER A 64 -32.80 12.31 15.12
CA SER A 64 -32.33 12.89 13.85
C SER A 64 -33.13 14.12 13.50
N VAL A 65 -32.44 15.11 12.92
CA VAL A 65 -33.04 16.36 12.46
C VAL A 65 -32.65 16.57 11.01
N ASN A 66 -33.64 16.57 10.10
CA ASN A 66 -33.43 16.74 8.66
C ASN A 66 -32.38 15.78 8.08
N GLY A 67 -32.43 14.50 8.46
CA GLY A 67 -31.49 13.48 7.99
C GLY A 67 -30.09 13.53 8.62
N ARG A 68 -29.81 14.48 9.52
CA ARG A 68 -28.60 14.48 10.35
C ARG A 68 -28.85 13.70 11.63
N ILE A 69 -28.02 12.68 11.90
CA ILE A 69 -28.06 11.84 13.10
C ILE A 69 -26.85 12.18 13.96
N GLY A 70 -27.09 12.42 15.26
CA GLY A 70 -26.05 12.81 16.21
C GLY A 70 -25.82 14.34 16.31
N PRO A 71 -24.82 14.79 17.08
CA PRO A 71 -23.75 14.00 17.69
C PRO A 71 -24.26 13.00 18.73
N ILE A 72 -23.82 11.75 18.63
CA ILE A 72 -24.14 10.69 19.60
C ILE A 72 -23.37 10.99 20.87
N ASN A 73 -24.08 11.18 21.97
CA ASN A 73 -23.48 11.37 23.28
C ASN A 73 -23.27 10.02 23.95
N TYR A 74 -22.02 9.74 24.35
CA TYR A 74 -21.67 8.51 25.06
C TYR A 74 -21.44 8.83 26.55
N PRO A 75 -22.48 8.73 27.40
CA PRO A 75 -22.46 9.30 28.76
C PRO A 75 -21.51 8.59 29.72
N ASN A 76 -21.11 7.36 29.41
CA ASN A 76 -20.21 6.52 30.21
C ASN A 76 -18.74 6.57 29.76
N ILE A 77 -18.36 7.52 28.91
CA ILE A 77 -16.98 7.68 28.41
C ILE A 77 -16.32 8.89 29.05
N ASN A 78 -15.08 8.72 29.54
CA ASN A 78 -14.25 9.84 30.00
C ASN A 78 -13.15 10.13 28.97
N TRP A 79 -13.50 10.89 27.93
CA TRP A 79 -12.58 11.24 26.84
C TRP A 79 -11.29 11.90 27.33
N MET A 80 -11.40 12.80 28.31
CA MET A 80 -10.23 13.48 28.89
C MET A 80 -9.28 12.51 29.61
N ALA A 81 -9.79 11.48 30.29
CA ALA A 81 -8.93 10.49 30.95
C ALA A 81 -8.28 9.54 29.93
N ASN A 82 -9.02 9.15 28.89
CA ASN A 82 -8.51 8.30 27.82
C ASN A 82 -7.42 9.00 26.99
N ASP A 83 -7.53 10.32 26.82
CA ASP A 83 -6.58 11.16 26.06
C ASP A 83 -5.19 11.24 26.73
N VAL A 84 -5.10 11.22 28.07
CA VAL A 84 -3.81 11.36 28.77
C VAL A 84 -2.73 10.35 28.34
N PRO A 85 -2.97 9.03 28.32
CA PRO A 85 -1.94 8.05 27.96
C PRO A 85 -1.68 7.93 26.45
N PHE A 86 -2.65 8.26 25.60
CA PHE A 86 -2.63 7.93 24.17
C PHE A 86 -2.70 9.15 23.25
N GLY A 87 -2.90 10.34 23.81
CA GLY A 87 -3.28 11.54 23.11
C GLY A 87 -4.55 11.36 22.28
N TRP A 88 -4.76 12.29 21.37
CA TRP A 88 -5.90 12.36 20.47
C TRP A 88 -6.16 11.08 19.64
N SER A 89 -5.17 10.18 19.50
CA SER A 89 -5.33 8.91 18.78
C SER A 89 -6.40 7.99 19.39
N ILE A 90 -6.67 8.11 20.70
CA ILE A 90 -7.71 7.34 21.40
C ILE A 90 -9.13 7.80 21.06
N GLU A 91 -9.27 9.01 20.49
CA GLU A 91 -10.55 9.49 19.97
C GLU A 91 -10.93 8.76 18.68
N GLN A 92 -10.07 7.88 18.15
CA GLN A 92 -10.44 6.98 17.05
C GLN A 92 -11.27 5.80 17.56
N PHE A 93 -12.54 5.77 17.17
CA PHE A 93 -13.49 4.72 17.54
C PHE A 93 -14.47 4.44 16.40
N GLN A 94 -15.13 3.30 16.47
CA GLN A 94 -16.28 2.97 15.64
C GLN A 94 -17.57 2.90 16.48
N SER A 95 -18.69 3.12 15.80
CA SER A 95 -20.02 2.90 16.35
C SER A 95 -20.97 2.49 15.23
N TRP A 96 -22.08 1.87 15.59
CA TRP A 96 -23.14 1.53 14.66
C TRP A 96 -24.42 2.29 14.98
N ALA A 97 -25.21 2.57 13.94
CA ALA A 97 -26.57 3.08 14.08
C ALA A 97 -27.53 2.29 13.17
N ARG A 98 -28.75 2.03 13.66
CA ARG A 98 -29.83 1.37 12.92
C ARG A 98 -31.08 2.24 12.94
N GLY A 99 -31.64 2.45 11.76
CA GLY A 99 -32.90 3.14 11.53
C GLY A 99 -33.76 2.38 10.53
N SER A 100 -34.88 2.97 10.15
CA SER A 100 -35.78 2.41 9.16
C SER A 100 -36.14 3.42 8.09
N LEU A 101 -36.29 2.94 6.86
CA LEU A 101 -36.80 3.70 5.73
C LEU A 101 -38.15 3.08 5.30
N ARG A 102 -39.21 3.87 5.28
CA ARG A 102 -40.52 3.44 4.79
C ARG A 102 -40.80 4.00 3.41
N LEU A 103 -41.24 3.14 2.50
CA LEU A 103 -41.69 3.46 1.16
C LEU A 103 -43.15 3.04 0.97
N GLU A 104 -43.97 3.92 0.42
CA GLU A 104 -45.38 3.60 0.12
C GLU A 104 -45.52 2.78 -1.18
N HIS A 105 -44.60 2.98 -2.12
CA HIS A 105 -44.56 2.34 -3.43
C HIS A 105 -43.12 1.92 -3.77
N PRO A 106 -42.91 0.98 -4.72
CA PRO A 106 -41.56 0.71 -5.21
C PRO A 106 -40.95 1.97 -5.81
N THR A 107 -39.75 2.33 -5.34
CA THR A 107 -39.12 3.63 -5.63
C THR A 107 -37.62 3.46 -5.88
N THR A 108 -37.09 4.21 -6.84
CA THR A 108 -35.65 4.42 -7.02
C THR A 108 -35.22 5.62 -6.20
N LEU A 109 -34.27 5.44 -5.30
CA LEU A 109 -33.70 6.52 -4.50
C LEU A 109 -32.25 6.79 -4.91
N LEU A 110 -31.87 8.07 -4.98
CA LEU A 110 -30.48 8.48 -4.91
C LEU A 110 -30.13 8.60 -3.42
N PHE A 111 -29.35 7.65 -2.92
CA PHE A 111 -29.07 7.49 -1.50
C PHE A 111 -27.61 7.77 -1.21
N GLN A 112 -27.33 8.69 -0.29
CA GLN A 112 -25.97 9.04 0.12
C GLN A 112 -25.87 9.15 1.64
N VAL A 113 -24.77 8.61 2.18
CA VAL A 113 -24.44 8.73 3.60
C VAL A 113 -23.10 9.44 3.73
N SER A 114 -23.10 10.62 4.36
CA SER A 114 -21.91 11.43 4.59
C SER A 114 -21.48 11.38 6.06
N GLY A 115 -20.17 11.39 6.31
CA GLY A 115 -19.60 11.23 7.66
C GLY A 115 -19.56 9.77 8.15
N ALA A 116 -19.77 8.80 7.27
CA ALA A 116 -19.68 7.37 7.57
C ALA A 116 -18.86 6.65 6.50
N THR A 117 -18.30 5.48 6.84
CA THR A 117 -17.43 4.74 5.92
C THR A 117 -18.18 3.73 5.07
N GLU A 118 -19.21 3.10 5.63
CA GLU A 118 -20.05 2.14 4.95
C GLU A 118 -21.46 2.14 5.57
N PHE A 119 -22.43 1.72 4.77
CA PHE A 119 -23.80 1.53 5.21
C PHE A 119 -24.42 0.30 4.54
N TYR A 120 -25.55 -0.13 5.07
CA TYR A 120 -26.34 -1.22 4.56
C TYR A 120 -27.78 -0.77 4.41
N VAL A 121 -28.38 -1.14 3.28
CA VAL A 121 -29.83 -1.10 3.10
C VAL A 121 -30.28 -2.55 3.00
N ASN A 122 -31.06 -2.99 4.00
CA ASN A 122 -31.27 -4.40 4.29
C ASN A 122 -29.92 -5.14 4.45
N ASP A 123 -29.65 -6.14 3.60
CA ASP A 123 -28.42 -6.95 3.67
C ASP A 123 -27.32 -6.48 2.71
N LYS A 124 -27.58 -5.45 1.89
CA LYS A 124 -26.66 -5.04 0.84
C LYS A 124 -25.75 -3.90 1.31
N ARG A 125 -24.43 -4.11 1.25
CA ARG A 125 -23.41 -3.13 1.64
C ARG A 125 -23.19 -2.06 0.58
N TYR A 126 -23.03 -0.82 1.00
CA TYR A 126 -22.68 0.32 0.17
C TYR A 126 -21.56 1.15 0.84
N SER A 127 -20.72 1.78 0.04
CA SER A 127 -19.70 2.71 0.52
C SER A 127 -20.31 4.05 0.94
N GLY A 128 -19.86 4.57 2.09
CA GLY A 128 -20.19 5.91 2.55
C GLY A 128 -19.14 6.94 2.15
N ASP A 129 -19.52 8.22 2.25
CA ASP A 129 -18.66 9.38 1.99
C ASP A 129 -18.16 9.97 3.31
N VAL A 130 -17.02 9.45 3.76
CA VAL A 130 -16.43 9.83 5.05
C VAL A 130 -15.97 11.30 5.08
N TYR A 131 -15.59 11.87 3.93
CA TYR A 131 -15.10 13.26 3.84
C TYR A 131 -16.21 14.26 3.51
N SER A 132 -17.43 13.79 3.26
CA SER A 132 -18.55 14.64 2.86
C SER A 132 -18.24 15.45 1.60
N TYR A 133 -17.61 14.80 0.60
CA TYR A 133 -17.38 15.41 -0.70
C TYR A 133 -18.68 15.70 -1.44
N HIS A 134 -19.72 14.90 -1.21
CA HIS A 134 -21.00 15.00 -1.87
C HIS A 134 -20.85 15.01 -3.40
N THR A 135 -20.00 14.15 -3.96
CA THR A 135 -19.75 14.05 -5.42
C THR A 135 -20.45 12.85 -6.06
N THR A 136 -21.02 11.96 -5.25
CA THR A 136 -21.62 10.69 -5.67
C THR A 136 -22.86 10.36 -4.85
N SER A 137 -23.68 9.46 -5.38
CA SER A 137 -24.79 8.82 -4.69
C SER A 137 -24.94 7.37 -5.15
N HIS A 138 -25.67 6.55 -4.41
CA HIS A 138 -26.05 5.21 -4.86
C HIS A 138 -27.48 5.23 -5.41
N ALA A 139 -27.68 4.72 -6.62
CA ALA A 139 -29.02 4.47 -7.16
C ALA A 139 -29.53 3.14 -6.59
N ILE A 140 -30.49 3.20 -5.67
CA ILE A 140 -31.03 2.03 -4.97
C ILE A 140 -32.50 1.85 -5.35
N HIS A 141 -32.83 0.70 -5.94
CA HIS A 141 -34.20 0.29 -6.22
C HIS A 141 -34.75 -0.50 -5.04
N LEU A 142 -35.83 -0.01 -4.44
CA LEU A 142 -36.47 -0.62 -3.28
C LEU A 142 -37.95 -0.85 -3.56
N ASP A 143 -38.47 -1.98 -3.07
CA ASP A 143 -39.90 -2.28 -3.10
C ASP A 143 -40.68 -1.41 -2.12
N ALA A 144 -42.02 -1.44 -2.19
CA ALA A 144 -42.85 -0.83 -1.16
C ALA A 144 -42.68 -1.59 0.16
N GLY A 145 -42.56 -0.88 1.29
CA GLY A 145 -42.43 -1.50 2.59
C GLY A 145 -41.50 -0.74 3.54
N VAL A 146 -41.04 -1.45 4.57
CA VAL A 146 -40.07 -0.94 5.55
C VAL A 146 -38.74 -1.63 5.32
N HIS A 147 -37.71 -0.83 5.10
CA HIS A 147 -36.34 -1.26 4.88
C HIS A 147 -35.49 -0.89 6.10
N THR A 148 -34.56 -1.78 6.45
CA THR A 148 -33.60 -1.49 7.53
C THR A 148 -32.44 -0.71 6.96
N VAL A 149 -32.06 0.39 7.60
CA VAL A 149 -30.86 1.17 7.25
C VAL A 149 -29.88 1.07 8.38
N THR A 150 -28.70 0.52 8.12
CA THR A 150 -27.64 0.36 9.11
C THR A 150 -26.40 1.11 8.70
N ILE A 151 -25.80 1.87 9.60
CA ILE A 151 -24.68 2.77 9.33
C ILE A 151 -23.51 2.38 10.23
N ARG A 152 -22.35 2.14 9.63
CA ARG A 152 -21.10 1.99 10.37
C ARG A 152 -20.36 3.32 10.37
N MET A 153 -20.27 3.92 11.54
CA MET A 153 -19.52 5.15 11.76
C MET A 153 -18.11 4.79 12.21
N VAL A 154 -17.12 5.49 11.66
CA VAL A 154 -15.76 5.49 12.19
C VAL A 154 -15.36 6.94 12.37
N HIS A 155 -15.09 7.33 13.61
CA HIS A 155 -14.53 8.63 13.91
C HIS A 155 -13.04 8.61 13.56
N ASP A 156 -12.70 8.89 12.30
CA ASP A 156 -11.31 9.08 11.87
C ASP A 156 -10.84 10.47 12.31
N VAL A 157 -10.05 10.53 13.39
CA VAL A 157 -9.52 11.77 13.98
C VAL A 157 -8.77 12.64 12.97
N ARG A 158 -8.24 12.05 11.89
CA ARG A 158 -7.57 12.79 10.82
C ARG A 158 -8.55 13.52 9.89
N ALA A 159 -9.80 13.06 9.82
CA ALA A 159 -10.87 13.66 9.04
C ALA A 159 -11.74 14.61 9.87
N PHE A 160 -12.01 14.26 11.12
CA PHE A 160 -12.94 14.99 11.99
C PHE A 160 -12.26 15.85 13.08
N GLY A 161 -10.92 15.76 13.18
CA GLY A 161 -10.10 16.41 14.20
C GLY A 161 -10.11 15.66 15.54
N GLY A 162 -9.18 16.00 16.44
CA GLY A 162 -9.20 15.58 17.85
C GLY A 162 -8.87 16.74 18.79
N GLY A 163 -8.72 16.49 20.09
CA GLY A 163 -8.33 17.52 21.07
C GLY A 163 -9.46 18.48 21.47
N LYS A 164 -10.69 18.23 21.00
CA LYS A 164 -11.90 18.86 21.55
C LYS A 164 -12.31 18.06 22.80
N SER A 165 -12.91 18.71 23.79
CA SER A 165 -13.32 18.06 25.05
C SER A 165 -14.29 16.87 24.88
N PHE A 166 -14.84 16.64 23.68
CA PHE A 166 -15.68 15.50 23.32
C PHE A 166 -15.77 15.30 21.78
N PRO A 167 -15.39 14.13 21.22
CA PRO A 167 -15.49 13.84 19.80
C PRO A 167 -16.96 13.77 19.33
N GLN A 168 -17.24 14.32 18.15
CA GLN A 168 -18.59 14.43 17.58
C GLN A 168 -18.88 13.23 16.66
N ALA A 169 -19.48 12.16 17.18
CA ALA A 169 -19.97 11.06 16.36
C ALA A 169 -21.29 11.43 15.66
N GLN A 170 -21.25 11.83 14.38
CA GLN A 170 -22.43 12.20 13.62
C GLN A 170 -22.30 11.81 12.16
N PHE A 171 -23.44 11.60 11.49
CA PHE A 171 -23.51 11.36 10.05
C PHE A 171 -24.80 11.97 9.49
N SER A 172 -24.84 12.12 8.17
CA SER A 172 -26.02 12.61 7.46
C SER A 172 -26.46 11.59 6.42
N VAL A 173 -27.75 11.33 6.37
CA VAL A 173 -28.41 10.54 5.33
C VAL A 173 -29.15 11.52 4.42
N THR A 174 -28.73 11.58 3.17
CA THR A 174 -29.41 12.35 2.12
C THR A 174 -30.06 11.36 1.16
N MET A 175 -31.36 11.53 0.92
CA MET A 175 -32.08 10.76 -0.08
C MET A 175 -32.96 11.68 -0.92
N SER A 176 -32.98 11.42 -2.22
CA SER A 176 -33.90 12.10 -3.14
C SER A 176 -34.47 11.12 -4.16
N GLU A 177 -35.71 11.37 -4.57
CA GLU A 177 -36.31 10.70 -5.70
C GLU A 177 -35.88 11.43 -6.99
N PRO A 178 -35.33 10.72 -7.99
CA PRO A 178 -35.09 11.32 -9.29
C PRO A 178 -36.38 11.88 -9.87
N ASP A 179 -36.30 13.01 -10.57
CA ASP A 179 -37.49 13.59 -11.21
C ASP A 179 -38.09 12.66 -12.28
N GLU A 180 -39.36 12.86 -12.64
CA GLU A 180 -40.04 12.01 -13.63
C GLU A 180 -39.31 11.92 -14.98
N LYS A 181 -38.57 12.96 -15.38
CA LYS A 181 -37.84 12.96 -16.65
C LYS A 181 -36.60 12.07 -16.55
N ALA A 182 -35.87 12.13 -15.43
CA ALA A 182 -34.73 11.28 -15.13
C ALA A 182 -35.18 9.81 -15.06
N VAL A 183 -36.29 9.52 -14.35
CA VAL A 183 -36.86 8.16 -14.28
C VAL A 183 -37.22 7.63 -15.67
N LYS A 184 -37.90 8.42 -16.50
CA LYS A 184 -38.27 8.02 -17.87
C LYS A 184 -37.06 7.78 -18.78
N LYS A 185 -35.97 8.51 -18.56
CA LYS A 185 -34.72 8.41 -19.34
C LYS A 185 -33.81 7.29 -18.84
N GLY A 186 -33.86 6.97 -17.55
CA GLY A 186 -32.98 5.99 -16.92
C GLY A 186 -31.59 6.53 -16.61
N ALA A 187 -31.33 7.82 -16.85
CA ALA A 187 -30.06 8.46 -16.55
C ALA A 187 -30.25 9.94 -16.19
N LEU A 188 -29.31 10.48 -15.43
CA LEU A 188 -29.25 11.89 -15.05
C LEU A 188 -27.82 12.40 -14.99
N ILE A 189 -27.66 13.72 -15.10
CA ILE A 189 -26.41 14.39 -14.76
C ILE A 189 -26.43 14.65 -13.26
N VAL A 190 -25.35 14.28 -12.57
CA VAL A 190 -25.21 14.58 -11.14
C VAL A 190 -25.01 16.09 -11.01
N GLN A 191 -25.94 16.74 -10.30
CA GLN A 191 -25.86 18.16 -9.98
C GLN A 191 -26.27 18.34 -8.52
N HIS A 192 -25.36 18.89 -7.71
CA HIS A 192 -25.67 19.33 -6.36
C HIS A 192 -25.90 20.86 -6.32
N ASP A 193 -26.87 21.29 -5.51
CA ASP A 193 -27.31 22.70 -5.38
C ASP A 193 -26.23 23.65 -4.80
N SER A 194 -25.10 23.13 -4.33
CA SER A 194 -24.01 23.96 -3.81
C SER A 194 -23.06 24.42 -4.92
N ASP A 195 -22.80 25.73 -4.99
CA ASP A 195 -21.83 26.35 -5.91
C ASP A 195 -20.44 25.67 -5.92
N ASN A 196 -20.07 25.00 -4.83
CA ASN A 196 -18.77 24.36 -4.59
C ASN A 196 -18.73 22.84 -4.85
N ALA A 197 -19.85 22.18 -5.17
CA ALA A 197 -19.83 20.74 -5.47
C ALA A 197 -19.25 20.48 -6.88
N GLY A 198 -18.29 19.55 -6.94
CA GLY A 198 -17.37 19.32 -8.07
C GLY A 198 -17.92 18.51 -9.25
N ASP A 199 -19.23 18.31 -9.37
CA ASP A 199 -19.80 17.32 -10.32
C ASP A 199 -19.71 17.76 -11.80
N ILE A 200 -19.70 19.08 -12.00
CA ILE A 200 -19.39 19.73 -13.28
C ILE A 200 -18.11 20.51 -13.09
N LEU A 201 -17.04 20.01 -13.72
CA LEU A 201 -15.74 20.63 -13.67
C LEU A 201 -15.53 21.50 -14.90
N LEU A 202 -15.33 22.80 -14.69
CA LEU A 202 -15.04 23.77 -15.74
C LEU A 202 -13.88 24.68 -15.30
N PRO A 203 -13.07 25.18 -16.25
CA PRO A 203 -12.05 26.18 -15.97
C PRO A 203 -12.69 27.52 -15.61
N SER A 204 -11.95 28.34 -14.86
CA SER A 204 -12.36 29.72 -14.60
C SER A 204 -12.35 30.54 -15.89
N PHE A 205 -13.24 31.52 -15.97
CA PHE A 205 -13.20 32.51 -17.05
C PHE A 205 -12.38 33.72 -16.60
N LEU A 206 -11.33 34.07 -17.32
CA LEU A 206 -10.40 35.14 -16.96
C LEU A 206 -10.74 36.43 -17.69
N THR A 207 -10.83 37.53 -16.94
CA THR A 207 -11.14 38.85 -17.50
C THR A 207 -10.15 39.20 -18.61
N HIS A 208 -10.66 39.67 -19.74
CA HIS A 208 -9.90 40.02 -20.95
C HIS A 208 -9.14 38.88 -21.63
N ARG A 209 -9.32 37.63 -21.20
CA ARG A 209 -8.56 36.48 -21.71
C ARG A 209 -9.41 35.31 -22.21
N GLY A 210 -10.44 34.90 -21.47
CA GLY A 210 -11.22 33.70 -21.78
C GLY A 210 -11.06 32.58 -20.76
N PHE A 211 -11.47 31.36 -21.10
CA PHE A 211 -11.35 30.21 -20.21
C PHE A 211 -9.88 29.82 -19.95
N ALA A 212 -9.54 29.59 -18.68
CA ALA A 212 -8.24 29.10 -18.24
C ALA A 212 -8.09 27.59 -18.53
N GLY A 213 -8.08 27.19 -19.80
CA GLY A 213 -8.07 25.79 -20.23
C GLY A 213 -9.28 25.46 -21.11
N LYS A 214 -9.18 24.31 -21.78
CA LYS A 214 -10.15 23.88 -22.80
C LYS A 214 -10.92 22.63 -22.42
N TYR A 215 -10.68 22.07 -21.23
CA TYR A 215 -11.26 20.79 -20.83
C TYR A 215 -12.37 21.00 -19.80
N GLY A 216 -13.46 20.26 -19.91
CA GLY A 216 -14.52 20.19 -18.93
C GLY A 216 -14.91 18.74 -18.67
N SER A 217 -15.54 18.49 -17.52
CA SER A 217 -16.10 17.17 -17.20
C SER A 217 -17.49 17.31 -16.59
N VAL A 218 -18.36 16.37 -16.92
CA VAL A 218 -19.70 16.23 -16.37
C VAL A 218 -19.94 14.79 -15.93
N SER A 219 -20.48 14.61 -14.73
CA SER A 219 -20.78 13.28 -14.19
C SER A 219 -22.15 12.81 -14.65
N VAL A 220 -22.22 11.62 -15.24
CA VAL A 220 -23.50 11.00 -15.64
C VAL A 220 -23.72 9.74 -14.81
N GLN A 221 -24.88 9.66 -14.16
CA GLN A 221 -25.33 8.52 -13.38
C GLN A 221 -26.42 7.76 -14.14
N ASN A 222 -26.20 6.46 -14.35
CA ASN A 222 -27.24 5.57 -14.85
C ASN A 222 -28.07 5.06 -13.67
N ILE A 223 -29.33 5.48 -13.61
CA ILE A 223 -30.31 5.12 -12.57
C ILE A 223 -31.33 4.10 -13.08
N GLY A 224 -31.16 3.62 -14.32
CA GLY A 224 -32.03 2.68 -14.98
C GLY A 224 -31.58 1.23 -14.77
N VAL A 225 -32.24 0.33 -15.48
CA VAL A 225 -31.97 -1.12 -15.44
C VAL A 225 -31.21 -1.61 -16.67
N TYR A 226 -30.92 -0.73 -17.63
CA TYR A 226 -30.16 -1.03 -18.84
C TYR A 226 -28.95 -0.12 -18.94
N ASP A 227 -27.91 -0.60 -19.60
CA ASP A 227 -26.72 0.19 -19.88
C ASP A 227 -27.06 1.31 -20.86
N VAL A 228 -26.49 2.49 -20.61
CA VAL A 228 -26.67 3.67 -21.46
C VAL A 228 -25.35 4.03 -22.12
N LYS A 229 -25.42 4.57 -23.34
CA LYS A 229 -24.25 4.96 -24.11
C LYS A 229 -24.25 6.47 -24.34
N VAL A 230 -23.21 7.15 -23.90
CA VAL A 230 -22.96 8.56 -24.22
C VAL A 230 -22.28 8.63 -25.59
N ASN A 231 -22.93 9.33 -26.52
CA ASN A 231 -22.51 9.39 -27.92
C ASN A 231 -21.83 10.72 -28.28
N HIS A 232 -22.32 11.82 -27.72
CA HIS A 232 -21.83 13.16 -28.03
C HIS A 232 -22.15 14.15 -26.89
N ILE A 233 -21.36 15.22 -26.80
CA ILE A 233 -21.61 16.36 -25.90
C ILE A 233 -21.61 17.64 -26.71
N GLU A 234 -22.61 18.49 -26.45
CA GLU A 234 -22.68 19.86 -26.93
C GLU A 234 -22.51 20.83 -25.74
N VAL A 235 -21.85 21.96 -25.97
CA VAL A 235 -21.64 22.99 -24.95
C VAL A 235 -22.09 24.34 -25.51
N LYS A 236 -22.94 25.04 -24.75
CA LYS A 236 -23.41 26.39 -25.06
C LYS A 236 -23.02 27.34 -23.94
N VAL A 237 -22.53 28.52 -24.28
CA VAL A 237 -22.10 29.54 -23.31
C VAL A 237 -22.98 30.77 -23.46
N PHE A 238 -23.47 31.30 -22.34
CA PHE A 238 -24.40 32.43 -22.30
C PHE A 238 -23.82 33.55 -21.45
N ASP A 239 -24.00 34.79 -21.88
CA ASP A 239 -23.86 35.94 -20.98
C ASP A 239 -25.11 36.05 -20.12
N GLU A 240 -24.99 35.80 -18.80
CA GLU A 240 -26.13 35.84 -17.88
C GLU A 240 -26.79 37.23 -17.80
N SER A 241 -26.08 38.30 -18.17
CA SER A 241 -26.59 39.67 -18.12
C SER A 241 -27.39 40.07 -19.36
N THR A 242 -27.07 39.51 -20.53
CA THR A 242 -27.71 39.87 -21.81
C THR A 242 -28.52 38.73 -22.41
N ASN A 243 -28.39 37.52 -21.84
CA ASN A 243 -28.92 36.26 -22.37
C ASN A 243 -28.48 35.97 -23.81
N GLN A 244 -27.36 36.56 -24.26
CA GLN A 244 -26.76 36.29 -25.55
C GLN A 244 -26.05 34.93 -25.51
N GLU A 245 -26.39 34.06 -26.47
CA GLU A 245 -25.86 32.71 -26.63
C GLU A 245 -24.67 32.69 -27.58
N TYR A 246 -23.67 31.88 -27.23
CA TYR A 246 -22.50 31.56 -28.02
C TYR A 246 -22.33 30.04 -28.05
N GLU A 247 -22.34 29.45 -29.25
CA GLU A 247 -22.12 28.03 -29.41
C GLU A 247 -20.62 27.70 -29.31
N ALA A 248 -20.26 26.74 -28.46
CA ALA A 248 -18.90 26.23 -28.37
C ALA A 248 -18.76 24.96 -29.22
N VAL A 249 -17.61 24.79 -29.87
CA VAL A 249 -17.27 23.52 -30.51
C VAL A 249 -16.78 22.58 -29.41
N ALA A 250 -17.63 21.60 -29.05
CA ALA A 250 -17.32 20.61 -28.04
C ALA A 250 -16.98 19.25 -28.67
N THR A 251 -16.02 18.53 -28.10
CA THR A 251 -15.61 17.20 -28.54
C THR A 251 -15.32 16.34 -27.31
N MET A 252 -15.95 15.17 -27.24
CA MET A 252 -15.64 14.21 -26.20
C MET A 252 -14.20 13.69 -26.36
N THR A 253 -13.52 13.46 -25.25
CA THR A 253 -12.17 12.88 -25.26
C THR A 253 -12.14 11.41 -25.71
N SER A 254 -13.29 10.74 -25.68
CA SER A 254 -13.51 9.38 -26.16
C SER A 254 -14.65 9.34 -27.18
N GLU A 255 -14.56 8.44 -28.17
CA GLU A 255 -15.58 8.31 -29.23
C GLU A 255 -16.98 7.96 -28.71
N SER A 256 -17.06 7.12 -27.66
CA SER A 256 -18.29 6.83 -26.95
C SER A 256 -18.01 6.18 -25.59
N ILE A 257 -18.94 6.32 -24.65
CA ILE A 257 -18.78 5.84 -23.27
C ILE A 257 -20.03 5.07 -22.85
N THR A 258 -19.89 3.80 -22.47
CA THR A 258 -20.98 3.00 -21.89
C THR A 258 -20.99 3.16 -20.38
N ILE A 259 -22.16 3.43 -19.81
CA ILE A 259 -22.37 3.56 -18.36
C ILE A 259 -23.29 2.42 -17.94
N VAL A 260 -22.75 1.47 -17.17
CA VAL A 260 -23.51 0.29 -16.72
C VAL A 260 -24.65 0.71 -15.80
N ALA A 261 -25.77 -0.01 -15.81
CA ALA A 261 -26.88 0.23 -14.88
C ALA A 261 -26.42 0.36 -13.42
N GLY A 262 -26.71 1.49 -12.78
CA GLY A 262 -26.28 1.84 -11.41
C GLY A 262 -24.92 2.55 -11.32
N GLN A 263 -24.16 2.66 -12.41
CA GLN A 263 -22.82 3.26 -12.44
C GLN A 263 -22.87 4.80 -12.56
N ILE A 264 -21.88 5.47 -11.98
CA ILE A 264 -21.55 6.87 -12.24
C ILE A 264 -20.23 6.91 -13.00
N ARG A 265 -20.14 7.72 -14.07
CA ARG A 265 -18.89 7.96 -14.79
C ARG A 265 -18.68 9.46 -15.08
N PRO A 266 -17.45 9.98 -14.93
CA PRO A 266 -17.11 11.32 -15.42
C PRO A 266 -16.97 11.30 -16.94
N ILE A 267 -17.59 12.26 -17.62
CA ILE A 267 -17.51 12.42 -19.06
C ILE A 267 -16.64 13.62 -19.39
N SER A 268 -15.38 13.34 -19.74
CA SER A 268 -14.39 14.33 -20.14
C SER A 268 -14.61 14.83 -21.58
N PHE A 269 -14.65 16.15 -21.77
CA PHE A 269 -14.77 16.81 -23.08
C PHE A 269 -13.81 18.00 -23.21
N SER A 270 -13.42 18.34 -24.43
CA SER A 270 -12.81 19.64 -24.74
C SER A 270 -13.83 20.57 -25.38
N PHE A 271 -13.71 21.88 -25.17
CA PHE A 271 -14.57 22.88 -25.79
C PHE A 271 -13.79 24.15 -26.14
N GLU A 272 -14.13 24.76 -27.27
CA GLU A 272 -13.54 26.01 -27.76
C GLU A 272 -14.63 27.00 -28.21
N LEU A 273 -14.44 28.29 -27.95
CA LEU A 273 -15.37 29.35 -28.32
C LEU A 273 -14.88 30.12 -29.56
N PRO A 274 -15.77 30.40 -30.55
CA PRO A 274 -15.36 31.00 -31.82
C PRO A 274 -15.12 32.53 -31.83
N GLU A 275 -15.65 33.32 -30.88
CA GLU A 275 -15.52 34.80 -30.91
C GLU A 275 -15.31 35.47 -29.54
N MET A 276 -14.32 36.37 -29.40
CA MET A 276 -13.84 37.02 -28.16
C MET A 276 -14.64 38.25 -27.66
N GLY A 277 -15.92 38.42 -28.02
CA GLY A 277 -16.70 39.64 -27.68
C GLY A 277 -17.01 39.85 -26.19
N PHE A 278 -16.68 38.88 -25.33
CA PHE A 278 -17.15 38.71 -23.95
C PHE A 278 -16.15 39.13 -22.85
N LEU A 279 -15.05 39.77 -23.24
CA LEU A 279 -13.87 39.98 -22.42
C LEU A 279 -14.02 40.87 -21.17
N GLN A 280 -15.19 41.49 -20.92
CA GLN A 280 -15.42 42.40 -19.79
C GLN A 280 -16.61 42.01 -18.89
N LYS A 281 -17.12 40.78 -19.01
CA LYS A 281 -18.36 40.34 -18.34
C LYS A 281 -18.10 39.80 -16.94
N THR A 282 -19.12 39.85 -16.07
CA THR A 282 -19.00 39.48 -14.64
C THR A 282 -19.37 38.03 -14.34
N ARG A 283 -20.30 37.43 -15.11
CA ARG A 283 -20.72 36.02 -14.99
C ARG A 283 -21.13 35.43 -16.33
N LEU A 284 -20.82 34.16 -16.55
CA LEU A 284 -21.20 33.39 -17.73
C LEU A 284 -21.97 32.13 -17.31
N GLY A 285 -23.01 31.78 -18.04
CA GLY A 285 -23.71 30.50 -17.92
C GLY A 285 -23.15 29.49 -18.91
N VAL A 286 -22.90 28.26 -18.49
CA VAL A 286 -22.48 27.16 -19.37
C VAL A 286 -23.52 26.07 -19.32
N GLN A 287 -24.19 25.81 -20.44
CA GLN A 287 -25.08 24.66 -20.62
C GLN A 287 -24.32 23.52 -21.29
N ILE A 288 -24.42 22.34 -20.69
CA ILE A 288 -23.83 21.09 -21.19
C ILE A 288 -24.99 20.17 -21.56
N ILE A 289 -24.99 19.71 -22.81
CA ILE A 289 -26.02 18.81 -23.35
C ILE A 289 -25.35 17.48 -23.68
N VAL A 290 -25.73 16.43 -22.96
CA VAL A 290 -25.18 15.09 -23.13
C VAL A 290 -26.18 14.24 -23.92
N ASN A 291 -25.77 13.78 -25.11
CA ASN A 291 -26.55 12.90 -25.96
C ASN A 291 -26.34 11.45 -25.53
N VAL A 292 -27.40 10.81 -25.06
CA VAL A 292 -27.40 9.45 -24.53
C VAL A 292 -28.30 8.56 -25.39
N SER A 293 -27.88 7.33 -25.63
CA SER A 293 -28.73 6.28 -26.19
C SER A 293 -28.86 5.11 -25.24
N GLU A 294 -30.09 4.63 -25.09
CA GLU A 294 -30.43 3.40 -24.41
C GLU A 294 -31.14 2.51 -25.44
N ARG A 295 -30.59 1.33 -25.73
CA ARG A 295 -31.11 0.41 -26.76
C ARG A 295 -31.31 1.14 -28.11
N ASN A 296 -32.56 1.29 -28.56
CA ASN A 296 -32.94 1.93 -29.83
C ASN A 296 -33.49 3.35 -29.64
N THR A 297 -33.40 3.92 -28.43
CA THR A 297 -33.90 5.26 -28.10
C THR A 297 -32.74 6.18 -27.76
N SER A 298 -32.83 7.44 -28.22
CA SER A 298 -31.86 8.49 -27.90
C SER A 298 -32.56 9.67 -27.25
N TYR A 299 -31.91 10.28 -26.25
CA TYR A 299 -32.40 11.44 -25.53
C TYR A 299 -31.23 12.30 -25.03
N THR A 300 -31.53 13.53 -24.63
CA THR A 300 -30.52 14.46 -24.09
C THR A 300 -30.66 14.64 -22.59
N LEU A 301 -29.54 14.71 -21.88
CA LEU A 301 -29.44 15.22 -20.51
C LEU A 301 -28.88 16.63 -20.57
N ASN A 302 -29.41 17.54 -19.76
CA ASN A 302 -28.99 18.93 -19.77
C ASN A 302 -28.51 19.32 -18.38
N ALA A 303 -27.40 20.04 -18.32
CA ALA A 303 -26.86 20.62 -17.12
C ALA A 303 -26.50 22.07 -17.38
N PHE A 304 -26.57 22.89 -16.34
CA PHE A 304 -26.19 24.30 -16.37
C PHE A 304 -25.25 24.59 -15.19
N LYS A 305 -24.17 25.33 -15.45
CA LYS A 305 -23.23 25.81 -14.43
C LYS A 305 -22.84 27.25 -14.71
N SER A 306 -23.00 28.11 -13.72
CA SER A 306 -22.50 29.48 -13.76
C SER A 306 -20.99 29.50 -13.49
N VAL A 307 -20.23 30.18 -14.35
CA VAL A 307 -18.78 30.41 -14.22
C VAL A 307 -18.53 31.88 -13.88
N LYS A 308 -17.84 32.11 -12.76
CA LYS A 308 -17.44 33.46 -12.32
C LYS A 308 -16.28 33.97 -13.18
N CYS A 309 -16.33 35.24 -13.57
CA CYS A 309 -15.20 35.92 -14.19
C CYS A 309 -14.18 36.33 -13.12
N ILE A 310 -12.91 36.01 -13.33
CA ILE A 310 -11.81 36.24 -12.37
C ILE A 310 -10.80 37.22 -12.97
N ASP A 311 -10.50 38.29 -12.20
CA ASP A 311 -9.31 39.08 -12.45
C ASP A 311 -8.06 38.33 -11.93
N TRP A 312 -7.46 37.56 -12.83
CA TRP A 312 -6.26 36.76 -12.60
C TRP A 312 -5.01 37.58 -12.24
N ARG A 313 -5.06 38.92 -12.34
CA ARG A 313 -3.97 39.80 -11.87
C ARG A 313 -3.95 39.92 -10.34
N GLU A 314 -5.10 39.78 -9.70
CA GLU A 314 -5.27 39.95 -8.25
C GLU A 314 -5.55 38.62 -7.53
N LYS A 315 -6.34 37.75 -8.16
CA LYS A 315 -6.86 36.52 -7.56
C LYS A 315 -6.25 35.27 -8.17
N ALA A 316 -6.21 34.20 -7.37
CA ALA A 316 -5.96 32.87 -7.89
C ALA A 316 -7.15 32.42 -8.77
N PHE A 317 -6.89 31.56 -9.76
CA PHE A 317 -7.90 31.07 -10.68
C PHE A 317 -7.77 29.57 -10.91
N GLN A 318 -8.90 28.93 -11.17
CA GLN A 318 -8.98 27.50 -11.48
C GLN A 318 -8.72 27.27 -12.96
N TYR A 319 -7.82 26.37 -13.30
CA TYR A 319 -7.65 25.86 -14.66
C TYR A 319 -7.84 24.34 -14.67
N THR A 320 -8.29 23.82 -15.81
CA THR A 320 -8.58 22.40 -15.99
C THR A 320 -7.62 21.77 -17.00
N PHE A 321 -7.33 20.49 -16.81
CA PHE A 321 -6.43 19.74 -17.67
C PHE A 321 -6.85 18.28 -17.79
N LEU A 322 -6.42 17.64 -18.87
CA LEU A 322 -6.50 16.19 -18.99
C LEU A 322 -5.39 15.56 -18.15
N ASP A 323 -5.77 14.74 -17.19
CA ASP A 323 -4.84 13.97 -16.38
C ASP A 323 -4.33 12.74 -17.15
N PHE A 324 -3.34 12.05 -16.58
CA PHE A 324 -2.67 10.93 -17.25
C PHE A 324 -3.59 9.75 -17.59
N ASP A 325 -4.77 9.64 -16.98
CA ASP A 325 -5.78 8.61 -17.22
C ASP A 325 -6.91 9.04 -18.17
N GLY A 326 -6.85 10.26 -18.72
CA GLY A 326 -7.91 10.81 -19.57
C GLY A 326 -9.10 11.42 -18.82
N THR A 327 -9.06 11.49 -17.48
CA THR A 327 -10.04 12.28 -16.71
C THR A 327 -9.66 13.77 -16.71
N VAL A 328 -10.65 14.66 -16.62
CA VAL A 328 -10.37 16.08 -16.40
C VAL A 328 -10.17 16.33 -14.91
N GLN A 329 -9.04 16.91 -14.56
CA GLN A 329 -8.72 17.40 -13.23
C GLN A 329 -8.54 18.93 -13.25
N TYR A 330 -8.40 19.53 -12.07
CA TYR A 330 -8.19 20.97 -11.94
C TYR A 330 -7.06 21.30 -10.96
N ALA A 331 -6.54 22.51 -11.08
CA ALA A 331 -5.65 23.11 -10.09
C ALA A 331 -5.87 24.63 -10.06
N MET A 332 -5.38 25.27 -9.01
CA MET A 332 -5.36 26.72 -8.90
C MET A 332 -4.01 27.27 -9.34
N ALA A 333 -4.00 28.44 -9.96
CA ALA A 333 -2.78 29.18 -10.27
C ALA A 333 -2.90 30.60 -9.74
N ARG A 334 -1.77 31.17 -9.29
CA ARG A 334 -1.65 32.59 -8.94
C ARG A 334 -0.50 33.20 -9.75
N ARG A 335 -0.86 34.23 -10.52
CA ARG A 335 0.03 35.00 -11.39
C ARG A 335 1.04 35.81 -10.56
N PRO A 336 2.32 35.92 -10.95
CA PRO A 336 3.24 36.87 -10.32
C PRO A 336 2.79 38.33 -10.50
N LYS A 337 3.33 39.24 -9.69
CA LYS A 337 3.11 40.69 -9.84
C LYS A 337 3.64 41.17 -11.20
N VAL A 338 4.82 40.70 -11.57
CA VAL A 338 5.51 41.00 -12.83
C VAL A 338 5.65 39.71 -13.64
N LEU A 339 5.12 39.71 -14.87
CA LEU A 339 5.33 38.62 -15.83
C LEU A 339 6.74 38.72 -16.43
N ASP A 340 7.31 37.58 -16.77
CA ASP A 340 8.66 37.45 -17.30
C ASP A 340 8.69 36.26 -18.28
N SER A 341 9.46 36.35 -19.36
CA SER A 341 9.63 35.31 -20.37
C SER A 341 10.77 34.32 -20.06
N ASP A 342 11.51 34.50 -18.96
CA ASP A 342 12.55 33.56 -18.54
C ASP A 342 11.98 32.20 -18.13
N VAL A 343 12.17 31.23 -19.02
CA VAL A 343 11.76 29.82 -18.85
C VAL A 343 12.53 29.07 -17.76
N ASN A 344 13.62 29.64 -17.21
CA ASN A 344 14.48 28.98 -16.22
C ASN A 344 14.14 29.32 -14.76
N LYS A 345 13.15 30.19 -14.54
CA LYS A 345 12.73 30.57 -13.19
C LYS A 345 12.07 29.42 -12.45
N PRO A 346 12.19 29.35 -11.12
CA PRO A 346 11.52 28.30 -10.38
C PRO A 346 10.00 28.50 -10.31
N ILE A 347 9.31 27.43 -9.94
CA ILE A 347 7.86 27.40 -9.76
C ILE A 347 7.52 26.98 -8.34
N ILE A 348 6.61 27.70 -7.68
CA ILE A 348 6.07 27.28 -6.39
C ILE A 348 4.98 26.26 -6.63
N LEU A 349 5.20 25.02 -6.18
CA LEU A 349 4.20 23.97 -6.18
C LEU A 349 3.64 23.83 -4.76
N ALA A 350 2.43 24.38 -4.55
CA ALA A 350 1.71 24.28 -3.30
C ALA A 350 0.78 23.06 -3.32
N VAL A 351 0.92 22.18 -2.32
CA VAL A 351 0.11 20.96 -2.16
C VAL A 351 -0.77 21.09 -0.91
N HIS A 352 -2.07 20.81 -1.05
CA HIS A 352 -3.03 20.92 0.06
C HIS A 352 -3.23 19.60 0.82
N GLY A 353 -4.05 19.62 1.87
CA GLY A 353 -4.36 18.42 2.66
C GLY A 353 -5.62 17.66 2.21
N ALA A 354 -5.70 16.36 2.50
CA ALA A 354 -6.89 15.55 2.21
C ALA A 354 -8.16 16.17 2.81
N GLY A 355 -9.25 16.17 2.05
CA GLY A 355 -10.55 16.70 2.48
C GLY A 355 -10.74 18.22 2.26
N VAL A 356 -9.75 18.93 1.71
CA VAL A 356 -9.85 20.36 1.38
C VAL A 356 -9.84 20.52 -0.14
N GLU A 357 -10.82 21.19 -0.73
CA GLU A 357 -10.78 21.48 -2.18
C GLU A 357 -9.77 22.59 -2.49
N ALA A 358 -8.99 22.46 -3.57
CA ALA A 358 -7.92 23.41 -3.90
C ALA A 358 -8.44 24.81 -4.22
N ASN A 359 -9.69 24.95 -4.63
CA ASN A 359 -10.32 26.23 -4.96
C ASN A 359 -10.91 26.97 -3.75
N THR A 360 -10.77 26.44 -2.54
CA THR A 360 -11.22 27.12 -1.32
C THR A 360 -10.42 28.40 -1.07
N GLU A 361 -11.10 29.52 -0.81
CA GLU A 361 -10.46 30.82 -0.59
C GLU A 361 -9.42 30.77 0.54
N PHE A 362 -9.73 30.04 1.61
CA PHE A 362 -8.82 29.75 2.72
C PHE A 362 -7.46 29.21 2.27
N TRP A 363 -7.45 28.24 1.36
CA TRP A 363 -6.22 27.67 0.83
C TRP A 363 -5.55 28.62 -0.16
N THR A 364 -6.32 29.19 -1.10
CA THR A 364 -5.76 30.06 -2.14
C THR A 364 -5.12 31.33 -1.62
N ASP A 365 -5.66 31.88 -0.53
CA ASP A 365 -5.15 33.09 0.11
C ASP A 365 -3.94 32.82 1.01
N SER A 366 -3.73 31.57 1.44
CA SER A 366 -2.55 31.18 2.22
C SER A 366 -1.24 31.29 1.43
N ILE A 367 -1.31 31.19 0.10
CA ILE A 367 -0.18 31.31 -0.83
C ILE A 367 -0.13 32.72 -1.41
N GLN A 368 0.80 33.56 -0.94
CA GLN A 368 0.91 34.95 -1.39
C GLN A 368 1.36 35.10 -2.84
N GLN A 369 0.92 36.18 -3.48
CA GLN A 369 1.37 36.58 -4.80
C GLN A 369 2.86 36.96 -4.79
N GLN A 370 3.67 36.20 -5.51
CA GLN A 370 5.11 36.44 -5.62
C GLN A 370 5.43 37.55 -6.61
N HIS A 371 6.63 38.14 -6.49
CA HIS A 371 7.04 39.22 -7.37
C HIS A 371 7.18 38.77 -8.83
N SER A 372 7.84 37.63 -9.08
CA SER A 372 8.30 37.25 -10.43
C SER A 372 8.22 35.76 -10.77
N VAL A 373 7.60 34.94 -9.91
CA VAL A 373 7.42 33.49 -10.13
C VAL A 373 5.96 33.09 -9.97
N TRP A 374 5.54 32.07 -10.71
CA TRP A 374 4.21 31.51 -10.60
C TRP A 374 4.08 30.62 -9.37
N SER A 375 2.87 30.61 -8.80
CA SER A 375 2.48 29.56 -7.86
C SER A 375 1.34 28.75 -8.44
N VAL A 376 1.51 27.43 -8.39
CA VAL A 376 0.51 26.45 -8.79
C VAL A 376 0.11 25.71 -7.53
N GLN A 377 -1.17 25.77 -7.20
CA GLN A 377 -1.75 25.14 -6.03
C GLN A 377 -2.60 23.99 -6.51
N SER A 378 -2.11 22.79 -6.27
CA SER A 378 -2.73 21.59 -6.78
C SER A 378 -3.77 21.04 -5.83
N ILE A 379 -4.72 20.26 -6.39
CA ILE A 379 -5.47 19.32 -5.58
C ILE A 379 -4.53 18.24 -5.01
N VAL A 380 -5.02 17.58 -3.97
CA VAL A 380 -4.57 16.33 -3.41
C VAL A 380 -5.86 15.50 -3.19
N ASP A 381 -6.55 15.11 -4.27
CA ASP A 381 -7.56 14.04 -4.18
C ASP A 381 -6.82 12.71 -3.91
N LEU A 382 -7.46 11.58 -3.65
CA LEU A 382 -6.69 10.37 -3.33
C LEU A 382 -5.77 9.95 -4.47
N LYS A 383 -6.15 10.20 -5.72
CA LYS A 383 -5.33 9.93 -6.89
C LYS A 383 -4.16 10.90 -6.96
N GLU A 384 -4.31 12.17 -6.59
CA GLU A 384 -3.27 13.18 -6.48
C GLU A 384 -2.47 13.11 -5.17
N MET A 385 -3.00 12.52 -4.09
CA MET A 385 -2.34 12.24 -2.83
C MET A 385 -1.48 11.01 -2.96
N LEU A 386 -2.02 9.94 -3.54
CA LEU A 386 -1.24 8.77 -3.88
C LEU A 386 -0.33 9.08 -5.06
N SER A 387 -0.66 9.92 -6.05
CA SER A 387 0.26 10.19 -7.17
C SER A 387 1.26 11.34 -6.92
N ALA A 388 0.92 12.41 -6.20
CA ALA A 388 1.94 13.33 -5.65
C ALA A 388 2.83 12.59 -4.64
N MET A 389 2.34 11.47 -4.12
CA MET A 389 3.12 10.52 -3.37
C MET A 389 3.62 9.30 -4.16
N TYR A 390 3.41 9.11 -5.47
CA TYR A 390 3.83 7.91 -6.24
C TYR A 390 3.67 8.16 -7.73
N ILE A 391 4.68 8.66 -8.41
CA ILE A 391 4.78 8.42 -9.86
C ILE A 391 6.25 8.39 -10.23
N CYS A 392 6.66 7.33 -10.91
CA CYS A 392 7.95 7.31 -11.56
C CYS A 392 7.79 6.51 -12.86
N ASN A 393 7.50 7.17 -13.98
CA ASN A 393 7.48 6.53 -15.30
C ASN A 393 8.75 6.86 -16.11
N GLU A 394 9.28 5.85 -16.81
CA GLU A 394 10.60 5.71 -17.46
C GLU A 394 10.95 6.67 -18.60
N THR A 395 10.18 7.75 -18.79
CA THR A 395 10.58 8.84 -19.67
C THR A 395 10.66 10.09 -18.82
N ASP A 396 11.88 10.59 -18.61
CA ASP A 396 12.25 11.83 -17.90
C ASP A 396 11.47 13.10 -18.32
N ASP A 397 10.49 12.97 -19.21
CA ASP A 397 9.90 14.07 -19.98
C ASP A 397 8.35 14.13 -19.93
N LYS A 398 7.63 13.09 -19.45
CA LYS A 398 6.15 13.06 -19.48
C LYS A 398 5.47 13.55 -18.20
N TRP A 399 6.06 13.25 -17.05
CA TRP A 399 5.70 13.77 -15.72
C TRP A 399 5.57 15.29 -15.70
N VAL A 400 6.52 15.90 -16.41
CA VAL A 400 6.76 17.34 -16.41
C VAL A 400 5.98 18.01 -17.53
N LYS A 401 5.69 17.35 -18.66
CA LYS A 401 4.79 17.88 -19.71
C LYS A 401 3.32 17.89 -19.28
N ILE A 402 2.94 17.07 -18.30
CA ILE A 402 1.63 17.10 -17.61
C ILE A 402 1.80 17.62 -16.17
N SER A 403 2.95 18.22 -15.84
CA SER A 403 3.00 18.98 -14.59
C SER A 403 2.05 20.14 -14.74
N ARG A 404 1.24 20.34 -13.72
CA ARG A 404 0.29 21.42 -13.53
C ARG A 404 0.87 22.81 -13.96
N ALA A 405 2.20 22.97 -13.87
CA ALA A 405 2.99 24.07 -14.42
C ALA A 405 3.16 24.13 -15.97
N THR A 406 3.41 23.02 -16.67
CA THR A 406 3.40 23.01 -18.15
C THR A 406 2.01 23.03 -18.72
N THR A 407 0.99 22.52 -18.03
CA THR A 407 -0.39 22.64 -18.53
C THR A 407 -0.86 24.08 -18.43
N LEU A 408 -0.39 24.84 -17.44
CA LEU A 408 -0.52 26.29 -17.45
C LEU A 408 0.19 26.93 -18.67
N ARG A 409 1.28 26.35 -19.19
CA ARG A 409 1.84 26.74 -20.52
C ARG A 409 0.94 26.31 -21.68
N SER A 410 0.24 25.18 -21.60
CA SER A 410 -0.75 24.80 -22.63
C SER A 410 -2.04 25.64 -22.57
N CYS A 411 -2.30 26.26 -21.41
CA CYS A 411 -3.18 27.40 -21.24
C CYS A 411 -2.48 28.70 -21.63
N GLU A 412 -1.54 28.70 -22.59
CA GLU A 412 -0.99 29.90 -23.24
C GLU A 412 -2.16 30.69 -23.80
N ILE A 413 -2.73 31.50 -22.92
CA ILE A 413 -3.72 32.51 -23.20
C ILE A 413 -2.99 33.45 -24.15
N ASN A 414 -3.27 33.32 -25.44
CA ASN A 414 -2.63 34.14 -26.45
C ASN A 414 -3.05 35.59 -26.23
N ASP A 415 -2.21 36.30 -25.50
CA ASP A 415 -2.49 37.63 -24.99
C ASP A 415 -1.66 38.73 -25.60
N GLY A 416 -0.72 38.36 -26.48
CA GLY A 416 0.28 39.26 -27.04
C GLY A 416 1.35 39.69 -26.03
N GLU A 417 1.41 39.10 -24.83
CA GLU A 417 2.47 39.31 -23.84
C GLU A 417 3.43 38.11 -23.85
N ASP A 418 4.74 38.36 -23.85
CA ASP A 418 5.75 37.30 -23.82
C ASP A 418 6.06 36.94 -22.36
N TRP A 419 5.57 35.78 -21.89
CA TRP A 419 5.80 35.29 -20.54
C TRP A 419 5.90 33.76 -20.48
N ALA A 420 6.59 33.25 -19.45
CA ALA A 420 6.75 31.83 -19.18
C ALA A 420 6.33 31.50 -17.74
N VAL A 421 5.85 30.27 -17.52
CA VAL A 421 5.51 29.78 -16.17
C VAL A 421 6.76 29.54 -15.32
N GLY A 422 7.85 29.08 -15.94
CA GLY A 422 9.12 28.71 -15.30
C GLY A 422 9.58 27.28 -15.64
N ASP A 423 10.71 26.85 -15.05
CA ASP A 423 11.34 25.54 -15.20
C ASP A 423 10.75 24.55 -14.20
N THR A 424 10.20 23.48 -14.74
CA THR A 424 9.56 22.38 -14.03
C THR A 424 10.53 21.40 -13.39
N ASN A 425 11.83 21.54 -13.68
CA ASN A 425 12.91 20.89 -12.93
C ASN A 425 13.47 21.79 -11.81
N SER A 426 12.87 22.95 -11.58
CA SER A 426 13.26 23.92 -10.55
C SER A 426 12.06 24.27 -9.66
N LEU A 427 11.61 23.32 -8.85
CA LEU A 427 10.41 23.46 -8.02
C LEU A 427 10.72 23.92 -6.59
N ILE A 428 9.79 24.65 -6.00
CA ILE A 428 9.73 24.91 -4.55
C ILE A 428 8.45 24.25 -4.01
N TYR A 429 8.61 23.21 -3.19
CA TYR A 429 7.47 22.51 -2.60
C TYR A 429 6.96 23.26 -1.38
N VAL A 430 5.65 23.52 -1.29
CA VAL A 430 5.03 24.22 -0.17
C VAL A 430 3.77 23.47 0.25
N GLY A 431 3.52 23.34 1.55
CA GLY A 431 2.28 22.72 2.02
C GLY A 431 2.08 22.86 3.52
N HIS A 432 0.84 22.63 3.96
CA HIS A 432 0.46 22.61 5.38
C HIS A 432 -0.27 21.32 5.75
N SER A 433 -0.11 20.81 6.98
CA SER A 433 -0.80 19.61 7.48
C SER A 433 -0.48 18.37 6.61
N ASN A 434 -1.50 17.68 6.09
CA ASN A 434 -1.36 16.65 5.05
C ASN A 434 -0.58 17.17 3.81
N GLY A 435 -0.79 18.41 3.39
CA GLY A 435 0.01 19.05 2.34
C GLY A 435 1.46 19.30 2.77
N GLY A 436 1.70 19.57 4.05
CA GLY A 436 3.04 19.68 4.62
C GLY A 436 3.77 18.33 4.61
N GLN A 437 3.04 17.24 4.88
CA GLN A 437 3.54 15.88 4.68
C GLN A 437 3.81 15.58 3.20
N GLY A 438 2.96 16.05 2.29
CA GLY A 438 3.17 15.97 0.84
C GLY A 438 4.42 16.72 0.38
N ALA A 439 4.70 17.91 0.93
CA ALA A 439 5.93 18.65 0.64
C ALA A 439 7.18 17.92 1.16
N TRP A 440 7.10 17.28 2.33
CA TRP A 440 8.17 16.38 2.82
C TRP A 440 8.35 15.16 1.91
N TYR A 441 7.25 14.53 1.50
CA TYR A 441 7.28 13.40 0.60
C TYR A 441 7.96 13.76 -0.73
N LEU A 442 7.50 14.83 -1.39
CA LEU A 442 8.04 15.28 -2.68
C LEU A 442 9.52 15.62 -2.57
N GLY A 443 9.93 16.26 -1.48
CA GLY A 443 11.34 16.56 -1.21
C GLY A 443 12.20 15.31 -1.04
N THR A 444 11.71 14.28 -0.34
CA THR A 444 12.44 13.03 -0.09
C THR A 444 12.45 12.07 -1.29
N HIS A 445 11.44 12.13 -2.15
CA HIS A 445 11.28 11.20 -3.27
C HIS A 445 11.70 11.78 -4.61
N PHE A 446 11.60 13.10 -4.81
CA PHE A 446 11.97 13.79 -6.04
C PHE A 446 12.92 14.97 -5.80
N PRO A 447 14.02 14.80 -5.03
CA PRO A 447 14.90 15.91 -4.65
C PRO A 447 15.56 16.59 -5.85
N ASP A 448 15.83 15.86 -6.93
CA ASP A 448 16.44 16.40 -8.14
C ASP A 448 15.54 17.35 -8.92
N ARG A 449 14.25 17.46 -8.60
CA ARG A 449 13.33 18.45 -9.19
C ARG A 449 13.17 19.70 -8.33
N ALA A 450 13.63 19.67 -7.10
CA ALA A 450 13.45 20.75 -6.15
C ALA A 450 14.71 21.60 -6.02
N ILE A 451 14.51 22.88 -5.71
CA ILE A 451 15.55 23.77 -5.18
C ILE A 451 15.32 24.08 -3.70
N ALA A 452 14.07 24.00 -3.24
CA ALA A 452 13.72 24.22 -1.86
C ALA A 452 12.38 23.57 -1.45
N ALA A 453 12.12 23.48 -0.14
CA ALA A 453 10.84 23.07 0.40
C ALA A 453 10.42 23.89 1.64
N VAL A 454 9.12 24.15 1.78
CA VAL A 454 8.47 24.79 2.94
C VAL A 454 7.35 23.90 3.48
N PRO A 455 7.68 22.82 4.20
CA PRO A 455 6.68 21.96 4.83
C PRO A 455 6.23 22.56 6.18
N ALA A 456 4.96 22.92 6.29
CA ALA A 456 4.35 23.39 7.52
C ALA A 456 3.49 22.31 8.19
N ALA A 457 3.63 22.12 9.50
CA ALA A 457 2.82 21.19 10.31
C ALA A 457 2.63 19.79 9.68
N GLY A 458 3.66 19.20 9.06
CA GLY A 458 3.58 17.88 8.42
C GLY A 458 4.02 16.75 9.37
N TYR A 459 3.27 15.65 9.41
CA TYR A 459 3.66 14.47 10.21
C TYR A 459 4.76 13.64 9.52
N LEU A 460 5.43 12.79 10.30
CA LEU A 460 6.52 11.92 9.81
C LEU A 460 6.02 10.75 8.97
N LYS A 461 5.11 10.00 9.60
CA LYS A 461 4.56 8.75 9.14
C LYS A 461 3.22 8.56 9.84
N ILE A 462 2.30 7.86 9.20
CA ILE A 462 0.94 7.72 9.70
C ILE A 462 0.88 6.96 11.04
N GLN A 463 1.80 6.02 11.25
CA GLN A 463 1.93 5.18 12.44
C GLN A 463 2.25 5.98 13.70
N ASP A 464 2.98 7.09 13.55
CA ASP A 464 3.33 8.01 14.65
C ASP A 464 2.27 9.12 14.79
N TYR A 465 1.56 9.43 13.71
CA TYR A 465 0.52 10.48 13.66
C TYR A 465 -0.75 10.03 14.40
N VAL A 466 -1.22 8.83 14.08
CA VAL A 466 -2.27 8.12 14.81
C VAL A 466 -1.72 6.75 15.18
N SER A 467 -1.42 6.57 16.47
CA SER A 467 -0.69 5.40 16.97
C SER A 467 -1.36 4.10 16.56
N TYR A 468 -0.57 3.19 15.99
CA TYR A 468 -1.06 1.84 15.68
C TYR A 468 -1.23 0.99 16.95
N ALA A 469 -0.76 1.45 18.12
CA ALA A 469 -0.86 0.68 19.36
C ALA A 469 -2.31 0.39 19.80
N ASN A 470 -3.28 1.23 19.39
CA ASN A 470 -4.69 1.12 19.78
C ASN A 470 -5.55 0.35 18.77
N TRP A 471 -4.92 -0.32 17.81
CA TRP A 471 -5.62 -1.09 16.79
C TRP A 471 -6.13 -2.41 17.35
N VAL A 472 -7.36 -2.78 17.00
CA VAL A 472 -7.99 -4.05 17.41
C VAL A 472 -7.19 -5.24 16.89
N GLY A 473 -6.77 -5.19 15.62
CA GLY A 473 -6.03 -6.26 14.97
C GLY A 473 -4.61 -6.47 15.49
N GLN A 474 -4.04 -5.50 16.22
CA GLN A 474 -2.72 -5.66 16.84
C GLN A 474 -2.69 -6.73 17.92
N SER A 475 -3.83 -6.95 18.59
CA SER A 475 -3.97 -8.01 19.60
C SER A 475 -4.00 -9.42 18.97
N HIS A 476 -4.00 -9.52 17.64
CA HIS A 476 -4.28 -10.75 16.91
C HIS A 476 -3.28 -11.05 15.79
N ALA A 477 -2.62 -10.04 15.22
CA ALA A 477 -1.67 -10.22 14.12
C ALA A 477 -0.27 -10.61 14.64
N ASP A 478 0.34 -11.61 14.00
CA ASP A 478 1.75 -11.96 14.25
C ASP A 478 2.68 -10.80 13.85
N PRO A 479 3.74 -10.49 14.65
CA PRO A 479 4.65 -9.38 14.35
C PRO A 479 5.32 -9.43 12.96
N LEU A 480 5.63 -10.62 12.42
CA LEU A 480 6.23 -10.74 11.09
C LEU A 480 5.22 -10.39 10.01
N LEU A 481 3.99 -10.89 10.13
CA LEU A 481 2.90 -10.54 9.22
C LEU A 481 2.62 -9.03 9.25
N ARG A 482 2.57 -8.45 10.45
CA ARG A 482 2.45 -7.00 10.63
C ARG A 482 3.56 -6.26 9.89
N GLY A 483 4.81 -6.69 10.03
CA GLY A 483 5.95 -6.11 9.32
C GLY A 483 5.77 -6.13 7.79
N VAL A 484 5.26 -7.24 7.23
CA VAL A 484 4.96 -7.35 5.79
C VAL A 484 3.85 -6.39 5.36
N LEU A 485 2.78 -6.26 6.15
CA LEU A 485 1.67 -5.36 5.85
C LEU A 485 2.11 -3.88 5.92
N GLU A 486 2.87 -3.50 6.95
CA GLU A 486 3.40 -2.14 7.10
C GLU A 486 4.40 -1.78 5.99
N CYS A 487 5.14 -2.75 5.44
CA CYS A 487 6.02 -2.53 4.30
C CYS A 487 5.27 -1.98 3.06
N ALA A 488 4.00 -2.33 2.88
CA ALA A 488 3.17 -1.83 1.78
C ALA A 488 2.96 -0.31 1.82
N ILE A 489 3.10 0.31 3.00
CA ILE A 489 2.94 1.77 3.20
C ILE A 489 4.22 2.42 3.76
N ALA A 490 5.35 1.73 3.75
CA ALA A 490 6.58 2.24 4.37
C ALA A 490 7.29 3.30 3.52
N GLU A 491 7.00 3.38 2.23
CA GLU A 491 7.41 4.47 1.34
C GLU A 491 6.89 5.86 1.78
N TYR A 492 5.77 5.90 2.51
CA TYR A 492 5.20 7.12 3.07
C TYR A 492 5.91 7.56 4.37
N ASN A 493 6.84 6.76 4.88
CA ASN A 493 7.61 7.07 6.08
C ASN A 493 8.76 7.98 5.68
N ASN A 494 8.49 9.28 5.58
CA ASN A 494 9.44 10.27 5.08
C ASN A 494 10.77 10.29 5.86
N ASP A 495 10.76 9.86 7.12
CA ASP A 495 11.97 9.76 7.94
C ASP A 495 12.95 8.69 7.46
N LEU A 496 12.48 7.63 6.79
CA LEU A 496 13.35 6.64 6.15
C LEU A 496 14.08 7.24 4.94
N HIS A 497 13.46 8.17 4.23
CA HIS A 497 13.94 8.74 2.97
C HIS A 497 14.64 10.09 3.14
N ILE A 498 14.71 10.63 4.37
CA ILE A 498 15.19 11.99 4.66
C ILE A 498 16.62 12.25 4.18
N SER A 499 17.45 11.20 4.04
CA SER A 499 18.80 11.31 3.50
C SER A 499 18.84 11.87 2.08
N ASN A 500 17.79 11.64 1.29
CA ASN A 500 17.68 12.07 -0.10
C ASN A 500 17.56 13.60 -0.22
N MET A 501 17.08 14.27 0.84
CA MET A 501 16.98 15.73 0.93
C MET A 501 18.27 16.42 1.37
N ALA A 502 19.34 15.67 1.67
CA ALA A 502 20.59 16.25 2.13
C ALA A 502 21.18 17.21 1.07
N GLY A 503 21.14 18.51 1.38
CA GLY A 503 21.58 19.58 0.48
C GLY A 503 20.45 20.37 -0.19
N LEU A 504 19.19 20.01 0.03
CA LEU A 504 18.03 20.82 -0.34
C LEU A 504 17.82 21.92 0.70
N ALA A 505 17.49 23.15 0.27
CA ALA A 505 17.13 24.22 1.20
C ALA A 505 15.74 23.97 1.77
N VAL A 506 15.60 23.91 3.10
CA VAL A 506 14.29 23.62 3.73
C VAL A 506 14.00 24.57 4.88
N LEU A 507 12.80 25.16 4.86
CA LEU A 507 12.21 25.91 5.96
C LEU A 507 10.97 25.19 6.45
N SER A 508 11.04 24.51 7.59
CA SER A 508 9.80 24.02 8.22
C SER A 508 9.16 25.07 9.11
N ARG A 509 7.85 24.94 9.29
CA ARG A 509 7.08 25.87 10.11
C ARG A 509 6.01 25.15 10.90
N VAL A 510 5.86 25.49 12.18
CA VAL A 510 4.84 24.87 13.05
C VAL A 510 4.49 25.83 14.19
N GLY A 511 3.26 25.76 14.69
CA GLY A 511 2.89 26.44 15.94
C GLY A 511 3.36 25.64 17.16
N SER A 512 3.75 26.27 18.26
CA SER A 512 4.20 25.52 19.45
C SER A 512 3.08 24.71 20.12
N ASP A 513 1.83 25.11 19.86
CA ASP A 513 0.63 24.57 20.48
C ASP A 513 -0.23 23.83 19.43
N ASP A 514 0.39 23.36 18.33
CA ASP A 514 -0.27 22.57 17.29
C ASP A 514 -0.79 21.25 17.89
N ASP A 515 -2.11 21.17 17.99
CA ASP A 515 -2.89 20.08 18.59
C ASP A 515 -3.36 19.05 17.56
N ASN A 516 -3.16 19.31 16.27
CA ASN A 516 -3.52 18.39 15.20
C ASN A 516 -2.29 17.62 14.70
N VAL A 517 -1.18 18.31 14.41
CA VAL A 517 0.12 17.68 14.10
C VAL A 517 1.15 18.12 15.14
N PRO A 518 1.37 17.32 16.19
CA PRO A 518 2.24 17.72 17.30
C PRO A 518 3.63 18.19 16.83
N PRO A 519 4.17 19.31 17.38
CA PRO A 519 5.43 19.90 16.91
C PRO A 519 6.65 18.97 16.98
N ILE A 520 6.56 17.89 17.76
CA ILE A 520 7.57 16.83 17.82
C ILE A 520 7.89 16.25 16.45
N HIS A 521 6.92 16.19 15.53
CA HIS A 521 7.15 15.73 14.16
C HIS A 521 8.11 16.67 13.43
N THR A 522 7.80 17.96 13.37
CA THR A 522 8.65 18.98 12.76
C THR A 522 10.05 19.03 13.41
N ARG A 523 10.13 18.93 14.73
CA ARG A 523 11.41 18.89 15.47
C ARG A 523 12.24 17.65 15.13
N LYS A 524 11.61 16.48 14.95
CA LYS A 524 12.30 15.23 14.57
C LYS A 524 12.82 15.31 13.13
N TYR A 525 12.07 15.88 12.18
CA TYR A 525 12.57 16.15 10.84
C TYR A 525 13.80 17.07 10.84
N ASN A 526 13.76 18.16 11.63
CA ASN A 526 14.88 19.09 11.79
C ASN A 526 16.16 18.33 12.22
N ARG A 527 16.06 17.54 13.30
CA ARG A 527 17.17 16.73 13.80
C ARG A 527 17.70 15.79 12.73
N LEU A 528 16.83 15.00 12.11
CA LEU A 528 17.22 13.98 11.12
C LEU A 528 17.89 14.59 9.89
N LEU A 529 17.39 15.72 9.38
CA LEU A 529 17.98 16.36 8.21
C LEU A 529 19.35 16.96 8.53
N ASN A 530 19.53 17.60 9.69
CA ASN A 530 20.83 18.11 10.13
C ASN A 530 21.86 16.98 10.34
N GLU A 531 21.43 15.83 10.90
CA GLU A 531 22.26 14.63 11.04
C GLU A 531 22.72 14.10 9.68
N ASN A 532 21.81 13.93 8.74
CA ASN A 532 22.13 13.44 7.39
C ASN A 532 22.98 14.43 6.59
N ALA A 533 22.75 15.73 6.76
CA ALA A 533 23.56 16.77 6.14
C ALA A 533 24.92 16.99 6.82
N LYS A 534 25.17 16.36 7.98
CA LYS A 534 26.36 16.57 8.83
C LYS A 534 26.62 18.06 9.10
N ASN A 535 25.55 18.83 9.27
CA ASN A 535 25.57 20.27 9.44
C ASN A 535 24.43 20.70 10.35
N THR A 536 24.76 21.28 11.50
CA THR A 536 23.79 21.70 12.54
C THR A 536 22.88 22.86 12.10
N HIS A 537 23.17 23.48 10.95
CA HIS A 537 22.42 24.58 10.37
C HIS A 537 21.99 24.30 8.92
N ALA A 538 21.91 23.02 8.51
CA ALA A 538 21.41 22.67 7.18
C ALA A 538 19.93 23.04 6.99
N PHE A 539 19.19 23.12 8.10
CA PHE A 539 17.75 23.32 8.14
C PHE A 539 17.34 24.59 8.89
N MET A 540 16.29 25.25 8.41
CA MET A 540 15.63 26.34 9.11
C MET A 540 14.32 25.87 9.76
N LEU A 541 14.20 26.05 11.08
CA LEU A 541 12.97 25.82 11.83
C LEU A 541 12.35 27.15 12.22
N SER A 542 11.09 27.36 11.84
CA SER A 542 10.27 28.46 12.31
C SER A 542 9.14 27.93 13.19
N GLU A 543 9.43 27.76 14.47
CA GLU A 543 8.42 27.41 15.48
C GLU A 543 7.83 28.70 16.07
N VAL A 544 6.51 28.87 16.01
CA VAL A 544 5.82 30.10 16.43
C VAL A 544 5.11 29.89 17.78
N PRO A 545 5.56 30.53 18.86
CA PRO A 545 4.96 30.36 20.19
C PRO A 545 3.47 30.74 20.24
N GLY A 546 2.67 29.93 20.93
CA GLY A 546 1.24 30.17 21.19
C GLY A 546 0.32 29.98 19.99
N GLN A 547 0.84 29.56 18.83
CA GLN A 547 0.02 29.27 17.65
C GLN A 547 -0.35 27.80 17.62
N GLY A 548 -1.60 27.51 17.27
CA GLY A 548 -2.11 26.16 17.04
C GLY A 548 -1.86 25.66 15.62
N HIS A 549 -2.66 24.71 15.17
CA HIS A 549 -2.48 24.09 13.85
C HIS A 549 -2.59 25.08 12.68
N TRP A 550 -3.60 25.96 12.70
CA TRP A 550 -3.85 26.95 11.66
C TRP A 550 -3.83 28.39 12.20
N TRP A 551 -3.14 29.28 11.48
CA TRP A 551 -3.17 30.73 11.73
C TRP A 551 -2.90 31.52 10.44
N ASN A 552 -3.35 32.78 10.39
CA ASN A 552 -3.35 33.64 9.19
C ASN A 552 -1.98 33.84 8.49
N GLN A 553 -0.87 33.50 9.17
CA GLN A 553 0.50 33.73 8.70
C GLN A 553 1.34 32.44 8.61
N VAL A 554 0.70 31.28 8.55
CA VAL A 554 1.42 30.00 8.52
C VAL A 554 2.27 29.84 7.25
N LEU A 555 1.72 30.10 6.06
CA LEU A 555 2.45 30.07 4.79
C LEU A 555 2.73 31.46 4.20
N SER A 556 2.07 32.49 4.72
CA SER A 556 2.13 33.87 4.22
C SER A 556 2.98 34.81 5.09
N GLY A 557 3.52 34.33 6.21
CA GLY A 557 4.31 35.14 7.14
C GLY A 557 5.70 35.50 6.63
N THR A 558 6.30 36.55 7.21
CA THR A 558 7.62 37.09 6.82
C THR A 558 8.72 36.04 6.68
N PRO A 559 8.92 35.07 7.62
CA PRO A 559 9.99 34.08 7.47
C PRO A 559 9.85 33.22 6.21
N VAL A 560 8.62 32.92 5.80
CA VAL A 560 8.36 32.15 4.59
C VAL A 560 8.64 32.99 3.35
N GLN A 561 8.17 34.23 3.30
CA GLN A 561 8.39 35.11 2.14
C GLN A 561 9.87 35.44 1.94
N GLU A 562 10.61 35.77 3.01
CA GLU A 562 12.06 36.01 2.95
C GLU A 562 12.83 34.76 2.46
N PHE A 563 12.41 33.57 2.91
CA PHE A 563 12.99 32.32 2.44
C PHE A 563 12.71 32.10 0.95
N LEU A 564 11.46 32.24 0.52
CA LEU A 564 11.08 32.09 -0.88
C LEU A 564 11.84 33.06 -1.78
N GLU A 565 11.87 34.36 -1.44
CA GLU A 565 12.60 35.38 -2.19
C GLU A 565 14.08 35.03 -2.34
N ARG A 566 14.73 34.58 -1.26
CA ARG A 566 16.13 34.16 -1.29
C ARG A 566 16.36 32.97 -2.23
N GLN A 567 15.49 31.96 -2.20
CA GLN A 567 15.63 30.78 -3.07
C GLN A 567 15.32 31.12 -4.53
N ILE A 568 14.36 32.01 -4.78
CA ILE A 568 14.04 32.51 -6.12
C ILE A 568 15.22 33.29 -6.71
N GLN A 569 15.92 34.11 -5.91
CA GLN A 569 17.10 34.87 -6.38
C GLN A 569 18.33 33.99 -6.62
N HIS A 570 18.46 32.88 -5.89
CA HIS A 570 19.62 31.98 -5.94
C HIS A 570 19.27 30.56 -6.43
N HIS A 571 18.34 30.47 -7.37
CA HIS A 571 17.72 29.20 -7.81
C HIS A 571 18.65 28.24 -8.59
N ARG A 572 19.93 28.56 -8.77
CA ARG A 572 20.89 27.65 -9.42
C ARG A 572 21.28 26.53 -8.47
N LYS A 573 21.02 25.27 -8.86
CA LYS A 573 21.38 24.09 -8.06
C LYS A 573 22.89 24.03 -7.80
N ASN A 574 23.26 23.80 -6.54
CA ASN A 574 24.65 23.56 -6.16
C ASN A 574 25.04 22.12 -6.52
N GLU A 575 25.86 21.98 -7.57
CA GLU A 575 26.37 20.68 -8.03
C GLU A 575 27.54 20.13 -7.19
N GLN A 576 28.03 20.90 -6.21
CA GLN A 576 29.17 20.48 -5.39
C GLN A 576 28.72 19.58 -4.23
N TRP A 577 29.29 18.38 -4.18
CA TRP A 577 29.10 17.41 -3.11
C TRP A 577 30.36 16.55 -2.95
N LYS A 578 30.63 16.12 -1.72
CA LYS A 578 31.72 15.18 -1.39
C LYS A 578 31.18 13.75 -1.26
N ASP A 579 30.11 13.59 -0.49
CA ASP A 579 29.36 12.35 -0.31
C ASP A 579 27.87 12.65 -0.18
N PHE A 580 27.04 11.65 -0.50
CA PHE A 580 25.59 11.66 -0.26
C PHE A 580 25.05 10.23 -0.20
N HIS A 581 23.83 10.10 0.32
CA HIS A 581 23.15 8.83 0.52
C HIS A 581 21.84 8.81 -0.26
N ILE A 582 21.50 7.68 -0.85
CA ILE A 582 20.20 7.42 -1.47
C ILE A 582 19.52 6.33 -0.66
N THR A 583 18.29 6.57 -0.24
CA THR A 583 17.46 5.61 0.48
C THR A 583 16.12 5.43 -0.22
N VAL A 584 15.72 4.17 -0.45
CA VAL A 584 14.52 3.82 -1.21
C VAL A 584 13.85 2.57 -0.63
N MET A 585 12.52 2.60 -0.54
CA MET A 585 11.65 1.50 -0.11
C MET A 585 10.90 0.91 -1.30
N ASN A 586 10.45 1.77 -2.20
CA ASN A 586 9.80 1.41 -3.45
C ASN A 586 10.46 2.17 -4.61
N PRO A 587 11.26 1.51 -5.46
CA PRO A 587 11.88 2.15 -6.63
C PRO A 587 10.87 2.81 -7.58
N ALA A 588 9.63 2.32 -7.65
CA ALA A 588 8.60 2.91 -8.49
C ALA A 588 8.06 4.25 -7.97
N GLY A 589 8.22 4.53 -6.67
CA GLY A 589 7.78 5.78 -6.04
C GLY A 589 8.85 6.87 -5.99
N THR A 590 10.11 6.56 -6.25
CA THR A 590 11.24 7.50 -6.07
C THR A 590 11.88 7.91 -7.39
N GLY A 591 12.14 9.20 -7.57
CA GLY A 591 12.99 9.74 -8.63
C GLY A 591 14.49 9.60 -8.32
N SER A 592 15.31 10.20 -9.19
CA SER A 592 16.76 10.19 -9.04
C SER A 592 17.24 11.13 -7.94
N VAL A 593 18.40 10.80 -7.37
CA VAL A 593 19.15 11.66 -6.46
C VAL A 593 20.51 11.94 -7.09
N ARG A 594 20.74 13.21 -7.42
CA ARG A 594 21.90 13.74 -8.13
C ARG A 594 22.21 13.02 -9.44
N GLY A 595 21.20 12.49 -10.12
CA GLY A 595 21.34 11.71 -11.35
C GLY A 595 21.55 10.20 -11.18
N ILE A 596 21.40 9.64 -9.97
CA ILE A 596 21.34 8.18 -9.76
C ILE A 596 19.90 7.78 -9.45
N GLN A 597 19.34 6.87 -10.25
CA GLN A 597 17.98 6.33 -10.12
C GLN A 597 18.06 4.86 -9.70
N VAL A 598 17.44 4.49 -8.57
CA VAL A 598 17.31 3.06 -8.23
C VAL A 598 16.23 2.43 -9.09
N GLU A 599 16.54 1.29 -9.70
CA GLU A 599 15.62 0.56 -10.58
C GLU A 599 14.98 -0.63 -9.87
N GLN A 600 15.72 -1.32 -8.98
CA GLN A 600 15.24 -2.55 -8.36
C GLN A 600 15.95 -2.85 -7.04
N LEU A 601 15.20 -3.44 -6.10
CA LEU A 601 15.72 -3.94 -4.82
C LEU A 601 15.95 -5.46 -4.88
N SER A 602 16.96 -5.95 -4.15
CA SER A 602 17.23 -7.40 -4.08
C SER A 602 16.12 -8.15 -3.34
N VAL A 603 15.67 -7.61 -2.21
CA VAL A 603 14.50 -8.05 -1.45
C VAL A 603 13.46 -6.93 -1.51
N PRO A 604 12.25 -7.19 -2.06
CA PRO A 604 11.24 -6.17 -2.16
C PRO A 604 10.85 -5.57 -0.80
N TYR A 605 10.61 -4.25 -0.75
CA TYR A 605 10.26 -3.48 0.45
C TYR A 605 11.18 -3.63 1.67
N ARG A 606 12.39 -4.14 1.46
CA ARG A 606 13.46 -3.96 2.44
C ARG A 606 14.24 -2.70 2.05
N LEU A 607 14.62 -1.89 3.04
CA LEU A 607 15.27 -0.60 2.81
C LEU A 607 16.52 -0.73 1.92
N GLY A 608 16.45 -0.18 0.72
CA GLY A 608 17.56 -0.07 -0.23
C GLY A 608 18.39 1.18 0.06
N LYS A 609 19.72 1.04 0.08
CA LYS A 609 20.65 2.15 0.31
C LYS A 609 21.80 2.17 -0.68
N LEU A 610 22.17 3.37 -1.13
CA LEU A 610 23.42 3.63 -1.84
C LEU A 610 24.19 4.71 -1.07
N PHE A 611 25.45 4.44 -0.74
CA PHE A 611 26.39 5.45 -0.25
C PHE A 611 27.31 5.84 -1.38
N VAL A 612 27.31 7.13 -1.75
CA VAL A 612 28.04 7.65 -2.91
C VAL A 612 29.07 8.67 -2.44
N SER A 613 30.32 8.51 -2.85
CA SER A 613 31.42 9.41 -2.46
C SER A 613 32.38 9.70 -3.63
N LYS A 614 32.96 10.90 -3.63
CA LYS A 614 34.01 11.36 -4.56
C LYS A 614 35.36 11.46 -3.86
N GLU A 615 36.44 11.08 -4.56
CA GLU A 615 37.80 11.38 -4.11
C GLU A 615 38.17 12.85 -4.40
N ASN A 616 38.77 13.52 -3.40
CA ASN A 616 38.95 14.98 -3.34
C ASN A 616 40.06 15.56 -4.25
N ALA A 617 40.48 14.87 -5.31
CA ALA A 617 41.50 15.37 -6.24
C ALA A 617 41.11 15.15 -7.71
N GLY A 618 40.52 16.17 -8.33
CA GLY A 618 40.47 16.31 -9.79
C GLY A 618 39.40 15.50 -10.55
N ASN A 619 38.25 15.18 -9.95
CA ASN A 619 37.11 14.55 -10.65
C ASN A 619 37.44 13.13 -11.21
N THR A 620 38.27 12.36 -10.50
CA THR A 620 38.83 11.11 -11.03
C THR A 620 37.90 9.90 -10.79
N SER A 621 37.44 9.65 -9.57
CA SER A 621 36.72 8.41 -9.19
C SER A 621 35.47 8.68 -8.35
N VAL A 622 34.40 7.91 -8.60
CA VAL A 622 33.16 7.87 -7.80
C VAL A 622 33.02 6.45 -7.23
N SER A 623 32.84 6.33 -5.92
CA SER A 623 32.58 5.05 -5.25
C SER A 623 31.12 4.97 -4.82
N VAL A 624 30.50 3.81 -5.03
CA VAL A 624 29.13 3.46 -4.66
C VAL A 624 29.15 2.18 -3.84
N GLN A 625 28.63 2.23 -2.62
CA GLN A 625 28.39 1.05 -1.79
C GLN A 625 26.90 0.81 -1.69
N THR A 626 26.45 -0.42 -1.91
CA THR A 626 25.03 -0.76 -1.98
C THR A 626 24.59 -1.65 -0.82
N THR A 627 23.33 -1.51 -0.42
CA THR A 627 22.64 -2.45 0.49
C THR A 627 21.24 -2.68 -0.06
N ASN A 628 20.91 -3.95 -0.31
CA ASN A 628 19.62 -4.36 -0.88
C ASN A 628 19.29 -3.74 -2.27
N ILE A 629 20.29 -3.47 -3.10
CA ILE A 629 20.10 -2.96 -4.46
C ILE A 629 20.40 -4.08 -5.46
N ALA A 630 19.46 -4.33 -6.37
CA ALA A 630 19.64 -5.27 -7.48
C ALA A 630 20.00 -4.55 -8.79
N ALA A 631 19.45 -3.34 -9.01
CA ALA A 631 19.76 -2.54 -10.18
C ALA A 631 19.60 -1.04 -9.92
N PHE A 632 20.42 -0.23 -10.58
CA PHE A 632 20.29 1.23 -10.62
C PHE A 632 20.84 1.81 -11.91
N THR A 633 20.45 3.05 -12.22
CA THR A 633 20.81 3.79 -13.42
C THR A 633 21.57 5.04 -13.04
N VAL A 634 22.66 5.31 -13.76
CA VAL A 634 23.35 6.60 -13.74
C VAL A 634 22.86 7.40 -14.95
N THR A 635 22.02 8.40 -14.69
CA THR A 635 21.37 9.19 -15.73
C THR A 635 22.29 10.24 -16.30
N THR A 636 21.99 10.76 -17.50
CA THR A 636 22.74 11.84 -18.16
C THR A 636 22.90 13.12 -17.34
N HIS A 637 22.11 13.29 -16.25
CA HIS A 637 22.21 14.42 -15.33
C HIS A 637 23.35 14.27 -14.30
N PHE A 638 23.92 13.07 -14.16
CA PHE A 638 25.08 12.84 -13.32
C PHE A 638 26.35 13.49 -13.92
N ASN A 639 27.16 14.11 -13.07
CA ASN A 639 28.39 14.77 -13.53
C ASN A 639 29.45 13.76 -14.00
N ALA A 640 30.19 14.10 -15.07
CA ALA A 640 31.21 13.23 -15.65
C ALA A 640 32.29 12.83 -14.63
N PHE A 641 32.76 11.58 -14.70
CA PHE A 641 33.81 11.02 -13.85
C PHE A 641 34.71 10.07 -14.66
N LYS A 642 35.97 9.88 -14.25
CA LYS A 642 36.88 8.97 -14.98
C LYS A 642 36.62 7.50 -14.67
N GLU A 643 36.13 7.19 -13.47
CA GLU A 643 35.90 5.81 -13.02
C GLU A 643 34.74 5.73 -12.01
N LEU A 644 33.92 4.69 -12.12
CA LEU A 644 32.90 4.31 -11.12
C LEU A 644 33.29 2.98 -10.48
N ILE A 645 33.25 2.92 -9.15
CA ILE A 645 33.50 1.71 -8.38
C ILE A 645 32.22 1.35 -7.64
N ILE A 646 31.64 0.17 -7.90
CA ILE A 646 30.39 -0.29 -7.28
C ILE A 646 30.69 -1.55 -6.48
N ASP A 647 30.59 -1.50 -5.15
CA ASP A 647 30.91 -2.62 -4.25
C ASP A 647 32.29 -3.28 -4.55
N GLY A 648 33.24 -2.51 -5.07
CA GLY A 648 34.58 -2.98 -5.46
C GLY A 648 34.74 -3.34 -6.94
N ASP A 649 33.66 -3.46 -7.72
CA ASP A 649 33.72 -3.67 -9.17
C ASP A 649 33.95 -2.33 -9.90
N THR A 650 34.92 -2.30 -10.81
CA THR A 650 35.39 -1.06 -11.46
C THR A 650 34.87 -0.92 -12.89
N PHE A 651 34.33 0.25 -13.22
CA PHE A 651 33.79 0.60 -14.53
C PHE A 651 34.48 1.85 -15.09
N PRO A 652 35.19 1.74 -16.23
CA PRO A 652 35.94 2.85 -16.80
C PRO A 652 35.03 3.87 -17.48
N ARG A 653 35.30 5.15 -17.21
CA ARG A 653 34.88 6.38 -17.92
C ARG A 653 33.39 6.53 -18.20
N TYR A 654 32.73 7.39 -17.42
CA TYR A 654 31.41 7.93 -17.74
C TYR A 654 31.53 9.34 -18.32
N ILE A 655 30.99 9.54 -19.53
CA ILE A 655 30.98 10.83 -20.20
C ILE A 655 29.56 11.40 -20.13
N LYS A 656 29.40 12.56 -19.47
CA LYS A 656 28.14 13.31 -19.40
C LYS A 656 27.55 13.49 -20.82
N GLY A 657 26.28 13.12 -20.99
CA GLY A 657 25.48 13.48 -22.17
C GLY A 657 25.51 12.55 -23.39
N LYS A 658 25.87 11.26 -23.27
CA LYS A 658 25.72 10.31 -24.39
C LYS A 658 24.54 9.36 -24.29
N ASN A 659 24.25 8.76 -23.13
CA ASN A 659 23.09 7.91 -22.81
C ASN A 659 23.09 7.61 -21.30
N ASP A 660 21.96 7.19 -20.74
CA ASP A 660 21.90 6.61 -19.39
C ASP A 660 22.61 5.25 -19.35
N VAL A 661 23.24 4.92 -18.23
CA VAL A 661 23.98 3.66 -18.04
C VAL A 661 23.36 2.86 -16.91
N PHE A 662 23.08 1.58 -17.18
CA PHE A 662 22.40 0.67 -16.27
C PHE A 662 23.42 -0.24 -15.60
N PHE A 663 23.29 -0.40 -14.29
CA PHE A 663 24.07 -1.33 -13.52
C PHE A 663 23.13 -2.36 -12.90
N VAL A 664 23.39 -3.63 -13.20
CA VAL A 664 22.61 -4.75 -12.70
C VAL A 664 23.54 -5.69 -11.95
N LYS A 665 23.09 -6.15 -10.79
CA LYS A 665 23.80 -7.11 -9.97
C LYS A 665 23.45 -8.52 -10.43
N ASP A 666 24.47 -9.28 -10.81
CA ASP A 666 24.32 -10.67 -11.16
C ASP A 666 24.02 -11.49 -9.89
N ALA A 667 22.81 -12.06 -9.80
CA ALA A 667 22.37 -12.81 -8.63
C ALA A 667 23.21 -14.07 -8.34
N THR A 668 23.98 -14.58 -9.32
CA THR A 668 24.77 -15.80 -9.18
C THR A 668 26.20 -15.53 -8.73
N THR A 669 26.82 -14.47 -9.25
CA THR A 669 28.21 -14.11 -8.96
C THR A 669 28.33 -12.99 -7.94
N ASN A 670 27.21 -12.31 -7.62
CA ASN A 670 27.14 -11.12 -6.79
C ASN A 670 27.99 -9.94 -7.31
N LYS A 671 28.36 -9.96 -8.60
CA LYS A 671 29.12 -8.90 -9.28
C LYS A 671 28.23 -7.96 -10.07
N TRP A 672 28.65 -6.71 -10.17
CA TRP A 672 27.98 -5.70 -10.98
C TRP A 672 28.37 -5.81 -12.45
N LYS A 673 27.43 -5.52 -13.34
CA LYS A 673 27.64 -5.43 -14.78
C LYS A 673 26.96 -4.17 -15.32
N ALA A 674 27.63 -3.50 -16.25
CA ALA A 674 26.99 -2.46 -17.06
C ALA A 674 26.14 -3.11 -18.16
N ALA A 675 24.90 -2.67 -18.32
CA ALA A 675 23.97 -3.17 -19.34
C ALA A 675 23.61 -2.06 -20.33
N ASP A 676 23.52 -2.40 -21.62
CA ASP A 676 22.95 -1.50 -22.64
C ASP A 676 21.41 -1.47 -22.50
N ASN A 677 20.87 -0.26 -22.57
CA ASN A 677 19.52 0.20 -22.14
C ASN A 677 18.30 -0.37 -22.92
N SER A 678 18.37 -1.59 -23.43
CA SER A 678 17.21 -2.21 -24.09
C SER A 678 17.07 -3.70 -23.82
N HIS A 679 18.18 -4.43 -23.66
CA HIS A 679 18.09 -5.88 -23.57
C HIS A 679 17.59 -6.34 -22.20
N TRP A 680 18.11 -5.79 -21.09
CA TRP A 680 17.73 -6.26 -19.75
C TRP A 680 16.23 -6.04 -19.43
N ARG A 681 15.64 -4.90 -19.84
CA ARG A 681 14.19 -4.63 -19.68
C ARG A 681 13.32 -5.52 -20.56
N SER A 682 13.79 -5.86 -21.76
CA SER A 682 12.99 -6.61 -22.75
C SER A 682 13.15 -8.13 -22.69
N THR A 683 14.26 -8.65 -22.14
CA THR A 683 14.55 -10.11 -22.11
C THR A 683 14.36 -10.75 -20.74
N SER A 684 14.28 -9.98 -19.67
CA SER A 684 14.04 -10.53 -18.34
C SER A 684 12.54 -10.78 -18.14
N MET A 685 12.16 -11.91 -17.53
CA MET A 685 10.81 -12.07 -16.96
C MET A 685 10.61 -11.21 -15.70
N GLU A 686 11.56 -10.32 -15.40
CA GLU A 686 11.60 -9.49 -14.20
C GLU A 686 10.68 -8.28 -14.37
N ARG A 687 10.07 -7.85 -13.27
CA ARG A 687 9.29 -6.61 -13.27
C ARG A 687 10.28 -5.44 -13.30
N THR A 688 10.13 -4.56 -14.29
CA THR A 688 10.86 -3.28 -14.31
C THR A 688 10.46 -2.42 -13.12
N ARG A 689 11.18 -1.33 -12.87
CA ARG A 689 10.84 -0.32 -11.87
C ARG A 689 9.36 0.10 -11.96
N LEU A 690 8.83 0.18 -13.18
CA LEU A 690 7.43 0.50 -13.46
C LEU A 690 6.46 -0.51 -12.86
N LEU A 691 6.78 -1.80 -12.86
CA LEU A 691 5.87 -2.86 -12.43
C LEU A 691 6.05 -3.24 -10.95
N TYR A 692 6.91 -2.52 -10.22
CA TYR A 692 7.23 -2.78 -8.81
C TYR A 692 6.24 -2.06 -7.90
N GLY A 693 5.62 -2.72 -6.93
CA GLY A 693 4.95 -1.99 -5.85
C GLY A 693 3.55 -2.49 -5.52
N PRO A 694 2.96 -1.93 -4.46
CA PRO A 694 1.79 -2.51 -3.80
C PRO A 694 0.53 -2.20 -4.59
N ILE A 695 -0.60 -2.81 -4.22
CA ILE A 695 -1.83 -2.73 -5.01
C ILE A 695 -2.37 -1.30 -5.13
N HIS A 696 -2.08 -0.40 -4.17
CA HIS A 696 -2.51 1.00 -4.26
C HIS A 696 -1.89 1.75 -5.44
N ARG A 697 -0.86 1.22 -6.10
CA ARG A 697 -0.35 1.78 -7.36
C ARG A 697 -1.35 1.73 -8.50
N MET A 698 -2.51 1.09 -8.31
CA MET A 698 -3.64 1.21 -9.23
C MET A 698 -4.02 2.66 -9.52
N TYR A 699 -3.83 3.58 -8.57
CA TYR A 699 -4.02 5.04 -8.71
C TYR A 699 -3.06 5.71 -9.71
N GLU A 700 -2.08 4.97 -10.24
CA GLU A 700 -1.17 5.41 -11.31
C GLU A 700 -1.60 4.94 -12.70
N SER A 701 -2.79 4.32 -12.83
CA SER A 701 -3.31 3.85 -14.12
C SER A 701 -3.41 4.99 -15.14
N THR A 702 -2.69 4.89 -16.27
CA THR A 702 -2.72 5.88 -17.37
C THR A 702 -3.93 5.79 -18.28
N GLU A 703 -4.94 5.04 -17.84
CA GLU A 703 -6.17 4.80 -18.58
C GLU A 703 -7.27 4.51 -17.55
N PRO A 704 -8.57 4.66 -17.92
CA PRO A 704 -9.68 4.29 -17.05
C PRO A 704 -9.52 2.86 -16.55
N LEU A 705 -9.78 2.66 -15.25
CA LEU A 705 -9.66 1.34 -14.63
C LEU A 705 -10.69 0.40 -15.27
N VAL A 706 -10.24 -0.72 -15.82
CA VAL A 706 -11.14 -1.68 -16.44
C VAL A 706 -11.50 -2.79 -15.47
N ILE A 707 -12.79 -2.94 -15.15
CA ILE A 707 -13.31 -3.99 -14.27
C ILE A 707 -13.98 -5.07 -15.13
N VAL A 708 -13.50 -6.29 -15.03
CA VAL A 708 -13.98 -7.45 -15.78
C VAL A 708 -14.69 -8.42 -14.84
N MET A 709 -16.01 -8.52 -14.98
CA MET A 709 -16.85 -9.36 -14.13
C MET A 709 -17.32 -10.66 -14.83
N PRO A 710 -17.54 -11.76 -14.09
CA PRO A 710 -18.11 -12.99 -14.61
C PRO A 710 -19.52 -12.82 -15.22
N SER A 711 -19.79 -13.51 -16.32
CA SER A 711 -21.12 -13.58 -16.94
C SER A 711 -21.92 -14.81 -16.47
N ILE A 712 -22.13 -14.95 -15.15
CA ILE A 712 -22.83 -16.09 -14.56
C ILE A 712 -24.23 -15.66 -14.08
N PRO A 713 -25.32 -16.10 -14.72
CA PRO A 713 -26.66 -15.58 -14.42
C PRO A 713 -27.08 -15.65 -12.94
N LYS A 714 -26.63 -16.66 -12.18
CA LYS A 714 -27.00 -16.81 -10.75
C LYS A 714 -26.20 -15.92 -9.78
N LYS A 715 -25.02 -15.44 -10.19
CA LYS A 715 -24.11 -14.64 -9.35
C LYS A 715 -23.84 -13.25 -9.94
N GLU A 716 -24.43 -12.95 -11.10
CA GLU A 716 -24.17 -11.73 -11.85
C GLU A 716 -24.49 -10.48 -11.02
N ASP A 717 -25.55 -10.52 -10.21
CA ASP A 717 -25.94 -9.39 -9.35
C ASP A 717 -24.89 -9.09 -8.26
N ASP A 718 -24.25 -10.12 -7.69
CA ASP A 718 -23.21 -9.96 -6.67
C ASP A 718 -21.93 -9.38 -7.27
N PHE A 719 -21.49 -9.91 -8.42
CA PHE A 719 -20.32 -9.40 -9.12
C PHE A 719 -20.54 -7.99 -9.69
N ARG A 720 -21.74 -7.72 -10.23
CA ARG A 720 -22.14 -6.38 -10.69
C ARG A 720 -22.15 -5.40 -9.52
N HIS A 721 -22.68 -5.80 -8.36
CA HIS A 721 -22.67 -4.97 -7.16
C HIS A 721 -21.24 -4.64 -6.72
N ALA A 722 -20.35 -5.63 -6.63
CA ALA A 722 -18.95 -5.40 -6.29
C ALA A 722 -18.26 -4.46 -7.31
N ALA A 723 -18.47 -4.66 -8.60
CA ALA A 723 -17.94 -3.79 -9.66
C ALA A 723 -18.44 -2.34 -9.53
N LEU A 724 -19.72 -2.14 -9.21
CA LEU A 724 -20.31 -0.83 -8.98
C LEU A 724 -19.73 -0.15 -7.73
N GLN A 725 -19.51 -0.88 -6.64
CA GLN A 725 -18.89 -0.32 -5.43
C GLN A 725 -17.42 0.05 -5.66
N ILE A 726 -16.66 -0.77 -6.39
CA ILE A 726 -15.28 -0.43 -6.79
C ILE A 726 -15.28 0.82 -7.68
N SER A 727 -16.18 0.90 -8.68
CA SER A 727 -16.33 2.09 -9.54
C SER A 727 -16.71 3.33 -8.74
N HIS A 728 -17.60 3.19 -7.76
CA HIS A 728 -18.04 4.27 -6.89
C HIS A 728 -16.88 4.78 -6.03
N ASP A 729 -16.16 3.89 -5.34
CA ASP A 729 -15.01 4.26 -4.49
C ASP A 729 -13.89 4.92 -5.31
N TRP A 730 -13.64 4.41 -6.52
CA TRP A 730 -12.67 4.98 -7.45
C TRP A 730 -13.00 6.43 -7.83
N TYR A 731 -14.28 6.71 -8.11
CA TYR A 731 -14.73 8.04 -8.47
C TYR A 731 -14.82 8.98 -7.26
N LEU A 732 -15.41 8.52 -6.14
CA LEU A 732 -15.59 9.30 -4.92
C LEU A 732 -14.25 9.79 -4.35
N TYR A 733 -13.26 8.91 -4.24
CA TYR A 733 -12.00 9.24 -3.59
C TYR A 733 -10.92 9.72 -4.56
N GLY A 734 -10.90 9.21 -5.81
CA GLY A 734 -9.84 9.50 -6.79
C GLY A 734 -10.27 10.29 -8.03
N ARG A 735 -11.56 10.65 -8.16
CA ARG A 735 -12.14 11.29 -9.36
C ARG A 735 -11.79 10.58 -10.68
N GLY A 736 -11.46 9.30 -10.60
CA GLY A 736 -11.02 8.49 -11.73
C GLY A 736 -12.22 7.91 -12.49
N ASP A 737 -12.00 7.55 -13.75
CA ASP A 737 -12.99 6.85 -14.56
C ASP A 737 -12.80 5.33 -14.49
N THR A 738 -13.89 4.57 -14.62
CA THR A 738 -13.85 3.11 -14.75
C THR A 738 -14.75 2.60 -15.87
N ALA A 739 -14.31 1.55 -16.56
CA ALA A 739 -15.13 0.84 -17.53
C ALA A 739 -15.41 -0.58 -17.01
N ILE A 740 -16.69 -0.92 -16.87
CA ILE A 740 -17.13 -2.25 -16.42
C ILE A 740 -17.53 -3.07 -17.65
N PHE A 741 -16.96 -4.26 -17.77
CA PHE A 741 -17.27 -5.21 -18.85
C PHE A 741 -17.59 -6.58 -18.29
N LYS A 742 -18.44 -7.31 -19.01
CA LYS A 742 -18.57 -8.75 -18.83
C LYS A 742 -17.37 -9.47 -19.43
N ASP A 743 -16.98 -10.60 -18.86
CA ASP A 743 -15.87 -11.43 -19.36
C ASP A 743 -16.09 -11.99 -20.79
N THR A 744 -17.32 -11.91 -21.30
CA THR A 744 -17.70 -12.21 -22.68
C THR A 744 -17.50 -11.04 -23.65
N ASP A 745 -17.40 -9.80 -23.15
CA ASP A 745 -17.33 -8.59 -23.97
C ASP A 745 -15.91 -8.37 -24.49
N LYS A 746 -15.65 -8.65 -25.76
CA LYS A 746 -14.29 -8.53 -26.32
C LYS A 746 -13.70 -7.11 -26.25
N GLU A 747 -14.52 -6.09 -26.04
CA GLU A 747 -14.05 -4.70 -25.86
C GLU A 747 -13.13 -4.53 -24.67
N TYR A 748 -13.21 -5.37 -23.62
CA TYR A 748 -12.26 -5.29 -22.52
C TYR A 748 -10.82 -5.57 -22.99
N LEU A 749 -10.62 -6.33 -24.10
CA LEU A 749 -9.30 -6.58 -24.68
C LEU A 749 -8.80 -5.44 -25.57
N ARG A 750 -9.59 -4.40 -25.80
CA ARG A 750 -9.15 -3.27 -26.62
C ARG A 750 -7.86 -2.73 -26.01
N LYS A 751 -6.83 -2.64 -26.84
CA LYS A 751 -5.56 -2.05 -26.44
C LYS A 751 -5.82 -0.60 -26.05
N LEU A 752 -5.76 -0.33 -24.75
CA LEU A 752 -5.64 1.01 -24.20
C LEU A 752 -4.21 1.51 -24.51
N SER A 753 -3.94 2.81 -24.56
CA SER A 753 -2.80 3.37 -25.32
C SER A 753 -1.41 2.79 -24.97
N HIS A 754 -0.41 3.04 -25.82
CA HIS A 754 0.95 2.48 -25.66
C HIS A 754 1.81 3.23 -24.62
N ASN A 755 1.27 4.24 -23.94
CA ASN A 755 2.04 5.23 -23.19
C ASN A 755 1.76 5.18 -21.67
N GLY A 756 2.30 4.18 -20.97
CA GLY A 756 2.22 4.11 -19.51
C GLY A 756 1.71 2.75 -19.00
N ILE A 757 1.59 2.64 -17.68
CA ILE A 757 1.05 1.46 -17.00
C ILE A 757 -0.44 1.67 -16.80
N TYR A 758 -1.24 0.64 -17.07
CA TYR A 758 -2.65 0.66 -16.76
C TYR A 758 -3.07 -0.62 -16.04
N TYR A 759 -4.16 -0.49 -15.29
CA TYR A 759 -4.65 -1.54 -14.41
C TYR A 759 -5.99 -2.10 -14.90
N ARG A 760 -6.19 -3.40 -14.65
CA ARG A 760 -7.49 -4.05 -14.80
C ARG A 760 -7.82 -4.85 -13.56
N VAL A 761 -9.09 -4.86 -13.16
CA VAL A 761 -9.59 -5.64 -12.03
C VAL A 761 -10.40 -6.80 -12.56
N TYR A 762 -10.03 -8.03 -12.21
CA TYR A 762 -10.76 -9.24 -12.58
C TYR A 762 -11.44 -9.80 -11.33
N LEU A 763 -12.75 -10.01 -11.42
CA LEU A 763 -13.56 -10.51 -10.31
C LEU A 763 -13.84 -12.02 -10.48
N GLY A 764 -13.84 -12.75 -9.37
CA GLY A 764 -14.25 -14.16 -9.30
C GLY A 764 -13.10 -15.15 -9.48
N LEU A 765 -13.44 -16.44 -9.55
CA LEU A 765 -12.50 -17.53 -9.79
C LEU A 765 -12.23 -17.76 -11.29
N PRO A 766 -11.14 -18.42 -11.69
CA PRO A 766 -10.92 -18.83 -13.09
C PRO A 766 -11.99 -19.76 -13.65
N SER A 767 -12.70 -20.52 -12.80
CA SER A 767 -13.87 -21.32 -13.16
C SER A 767 -15.10 -20.45 -13.46
N GLU A 768 -15.13 -19.22 -12.94
CA GLU A 768 -16.24 -18.29 -13.05
C GLU A 768 -16.01 -17.23 -14.13
N ASN A 769 -14.76 -16.77 -14.29
CA ASN A 769 -14.35 -15.70 -15.18
C ASN A 769 -13.48 -16.25 -16.33
N GLN A 770 -14.06 -16.34 -17.54
CA GLN A 770 -13.39 -16.88 -18.72
C GLN A 770 -12.20 -16.03 -19.18
N ALA A 771 -12.23 -14.72 -18.90
CA ALA A 771 -11.11 -13.83 -19.21
C ALA A 771 -9.94 -14.10 -18.26
N LEU A 772 -10.21 -14.27 -16.96
CA LEU A 772 -9.20 -14.64 -15.96
C LEU A 772 -8.59 -16.02 -16.25
N SER A 773 -9.44 -17.00 -16.58
CA SER A 773 -9.03 -18.35 -16.95
C SER A 773 -8.00 -18.37 -18.09
N ARG A 774 -8.29 -17.60 -19.16
CA ARG A 774 -7.38 -17.43 -20.30
C ARG A 774 -6.07 -16.76 -19.89
N LEU A 775 -6.14 -15.72 -19.06
CA LEU A 775 -4.96 -14.99 -18.59
C LEU A 775 -4.02 -15.90 -17.80
N MET A 776 -4.53 -16.55 -16.75
CA MET A 776 -3.74 -17.40 -15.85
C MET A 776 -3.19 -18.64 -16.57
N SER A 777 -3.95 -19.20 -17.54
CA SER A 777 -3.46 -20.32 -18.37
C SER A 777 -2.31 -19.91 -19.29
N SER A 778 -2.32 -18.66 -19.80
CA SER A 778 -1.27 -18.16 -20.69
C SER A 778 0.01 -17.73 -19.97
N LYS A 779 -0.09 -17.42 -18.68
CA LYS A 779 1.00 -16.91 -17.84
C LYS A 779 0.91 -17.58 -16.47
N PRO A 780 1.40 -18.82 -16.31
CA PRO A 780 1.38 -19.50 -15.02
C PRO A 780 2.28 -18.77 -14.02
N GLY A 781 1.90 -18.81 -12.74
CA GLY A 781 2.66 -18.21 -11.64
C GLY A 781 2.38 -18.93 -10.32
N ASP A 782 2.89 -18.38 -9.22
CA ASP A 782 2.89 -19.05 -7.92
C ASP A 782 1.52 -19.09 -7.22
N ILE A 783 0.51 -18.39 -7.75
CA ILE A 783 -0.85 -18.39 -7.21
C ILE A 783 -1.76 -19.22 -8.11
N VAL A 784 -2.41 -20.23 -7.53
CA VAL A 784 -3.37 -21.10 -8.22
C VAL A 784 -4.71 -21.05 -7.49
N LEU A 785 -5.74 -20.63 -8.22
CA LEU A 785 -7.11 -20.52 -7.72
C LEU A 785 -7.95 -21.71 -8.22
N SER A 786 -8.75 -22.28 -7.33
CA SER A 786 -9.70 -23.34 -7.62
C SER A 786 -10.94 -23.21 -6.73
N ASP A 787 -12.04 -23.88 -7.08
CA ASP A 787 -13.34 -23.71 -6.41
C ASP A 787 -13.30 -23.93 -4.89
N ASN A 788 -12.40 -24.80 -4.40
CA ASN A 788 -12.33 -25.16 -2.98
C ASN A 788 -11.01 -24.77 -2.33
N CYS A 789 -10.13 -24.07 -3.06
CA CYS A 789 -8.77 -23.84 -2.58
C CYS A 789 -8.06 -22.68 -3.28
N ILE A 790 -7.39 -21.86 -2.47
CA ILE A 790 -6.40 -20.86 -2.88
C ILE A 790 -5.01 -21.41 -2.54
N ASN A 791 -4.12 -21.55 -3.53
CA ASN A 791 -2.72 -21.91 -3.31
C ASN A 791 -1.83 -20.69 -3.56
N VAL A 792 -0.88 -20.45 -2.66
CA VAL A 792 0.19 -19.45 -2.83
C VAL A 792 1.53 -20.13 -2.55
N GLY A 793 2.30 -20.39 -3.61
CA GLY A 793 3.48 -21.24 -3.54
C GLY A 793 3.12 -22.63 -3.04
N THR A 794 3.73 -23.06 -1.94
CA THR A 794 3.45 -24.35 -1.28
C THR A 794 2.32 -24.29 -0.26
N ARG A 795 1.80 -23.09 0.06
CA ARG A 795 0.75 -22.92 1.06
C ARG A 795 -0.64 -23.07 0.44
N LYS A 796 -1.52 -23.75 1.17
CA LYS A 796 -2.87 -24.10 0.77
C LYS A 796 -3.90 -23.53 1.73
N PHE A 797 -4.89 -22.81 1.23
CA PHE A 797 -6.00 -22.23 2.02
C PHE A 797 -7.33 -22.78 1.52
N THR A 798 -8.10 -23.43 2.41
CA THR A 798 -9.36 -24.13 2.06
C THR A 798 -10.54 -23.76 2.97
N GLN A 799 -10.34 -22.84 3.91
CA GLN A 799 -11.36 -22.50 4.90
C GLN A 799 -12.46 -21.63 4.25
N PRO A 800 -13.75 -21.90 4.49
CA PRO A 800 -14.84 -20.98 4.10
C PRO A 800 -14.62 -19.56 4.64
N GLY A 801 -15.10 -18.56 3.92
CA GLY A 801 -14.86 -17.15 4.21
C GLY A 801 -13.45 -16.66 3.83
N THR A 802 -12.63 -17.48 3.17
CA THR A 802 -11.30 -17.07 2.70
C THR A 802 -11.39 -16.31 1.37
N GLY A 803 -10.81 -15.11 1.36
CA GLY A 803 -10.66 -14.24 0.19
C GLY A 803 -9.19 -14.04 -0.19
N ILE A 804 -8.94 -13.65 -1.45
CA ILE A 804 -7.61 -13.27 -1.93
C ILE A 804 -7.68 -12.06 -2.88
N LEU A 805 -6.70 -11.18 -2.72
CA LEU A 805 -6.45 -10.03 -3.58
C LEU A 805 -4.97 -10.05 -4.00
N PHE A 806 -4.65 -9.99 -5.30
CA PHE A 806 -3.26 -10.01 -5.76
C PHE A 806 -3.02 -9.37 -7.14
N LEU A 807 -1.76 -8.96 -7.39
CA LEU A 807 -1.27 -8.50 -8.68
C LEU A 807 -0.84 -9.65 -9.60
N TRP A 808 -1.14 -9.53 -10.89
CA TRP A 808 -0.76 -10.45 -11.95
C TRP A 808 -0.30 -9.70 -13.19
N LYS A 809 0.53 -10.35 -14.03
CA LYS A 809 0.95 -9.76 -15.31
C LYS A 809 -0.21 -9.85 -16.31
N GLY A 810 -0.62 -8.71 -16.88
CA GLY A 810 -1.68 -8.65 -17.90
C GLY A 810 -1.27 -9.26 -19.24
N PHE A 811 -2.12 -9.19 -20.26
CA PHE A 811 -1.80 -9.68 -21.61
C PHE A 811 -0.71 -8.83 -22.27
N HIS A 812 -0.72 -7.52 -22.05
CA HIS A 812 0.24 -6.56 -22.59
C HIS A 812 1.42 -6.29 -21.63
N GLU A 813 2.50 -5.70 -22.15
CA GLU A 813 3.76 -5.47 -21.41
C GLU A 813 3.59 -4.53 -20.21
N ASN A 814 2.83 -3.44 -20.40
CA ASN A 814 2.57 -2.41 -19.36
C ASN A 814 1.22 -2.60 -18.65
N GLU A 815 0.61 -3.78 -18.78
CA GLU A 815 -0.68 -4.08 -18.16
C GLU A 815 -0.47 -4.83 -16.85
N ILE A 816 -1.04 -4.30 -15.77
CA ILE A 816 -1.10 -4.97 -14.47
C ILE A 816 -2.55 -5.38 -14.20
N VAL A 817 -2.74 -6.63 -13.80
CA VAL A 817 -4.05 -7.16 -13.45
C VAL A 817 -4.15 -7.31 -11.94
N ILE A 818 -5.22 -6.81 -11.35
CA ILE A 818 -5.62 -7.04 -9.98
C ILE A 818 -6.67 -8.14 -10.01
N VAL A 819 -6.42 -9.25 -9.33
CA VAL A 819 -7.38 -10.34 -9.21
C VAL A 819 -8.03 -10.27 -7.83
N VAL A 820 -9.36 -10.27 -7.80
CA VAL A 820 -10.18 -10.26 -6.59
C VAL A 820 -11.04 -11.51 -6.58
N SER A 821 -10.80 -12.39 -5.60
CA SER A 821 -11.41 -13.71 -5.58
C SER A 821 -11.69 -14.20 -4.17
N GLY A 822 -12.51 -15.23 -4.03
CA GLY A 822 -12.80 -15.87 -2.75
C GLY A 822 -13.39 -17.26 -2.94
N LEU A 823 -13.29 -18.09 -1.91
CA LEU A 823 -13.82 -19.46 -1.94
C LEU A 823 -15.36 -19.50 -1.86
N ASP A 824 -15.97 -18.44 -1.33
CA ASP A 824 -17.41 -18.24 -1.23
C ASP A 824 -17.75 -16.74 -1.25
N ALA A 825 -19.03 -16.41 -1.07
CA ALA A 825 -19.50 -15.03 -1.10
C ALA A 825 -18.88 -14.16 0.02
N ASP A 826 -18.64 -14.72 1.21
CA ASP A 826 -18.06 -13.99 2.33
C ASP A 826 -16.56 -13.72 2.12
N GLY A 827 -15.83 -14.71 1.60
CA GLY A 827 -14.44 -14.56 1.20
C GLY A 827 -14.29 -13.54 0.06
N PHE A 828 -15.15 -13.62 -0.95
CA PHE A 828 -15.16 -12.66 -2.05
C PHE A 828 -15.49 -11.24 -1.55
N ASP A 829 -16.50 -11.11 -0.67
CA ASP A 829 -16.87 -9.84 -0.07
C ASP A 829 -15.72 -9.21 0.73
N SER A 830 -15.00 -10.02 1.50
CA SER A 830 -13.84 -9.58 2.27
C SER A 830 -12.66 -9.19 1.38
N ALA A 831 -12.46 -9.86 0.24
CA ALA A 831 -11.38 -9.57 -0.70
C ALA A 831 -11.57 -8.24 -1.45
N TRP A 832 -12.76 -7.93 -1.96
CA TRP A 832 -12.97 -6.65 -2.66
C TRP A 832 -13.04 -5.47 -1.70
N ARG A 833 -13.42 -5.71 -0.43
CA ARG A 833 -13.48 -4.70 0.62
C ARG A 833 -12.15 -4.04 0.91
N ILE A 834 -11.07 -4.83 0.87
CA ILE A 834 -9.69 -4.38 1.10
C ILE A 834 -9.02 -3.82 -0.15
N LEU A 835 -9.72 -3.73 -1.29
CA LEU A 835 -9.17 -3.04 -2.45
C LEU A 835 -8.83 -1.60 -2.06
N PRO A 836 -7.59 -1.12 -2.28
CA PRO A 836 -7.17 0.20 -1.83
C PRO A 836 -8.09 1.30 -2.35
N LYS A 837 -8.69 2.05 -1.42
CA LYS A 837 -9.62 3.13 -1.74
C LYS A 837 -9.40 4.41 -0.94
N ARG A 838 -8.45 4.39 0.00
CA ARG A 838 -8.03 5.51 0.85
C ARG A 838 -6.57 5.35 1.24
N THR A 839 -5.92 6.45 1.62
CA THR A 839 -4.53 6.41 2.09
C THR A 839 -4.38 5.64 3.39
N GLY A 840 -3.22 4.99 3.54
CA GLY A 840 -2.85 4.21 4.74
C GLY A 840 -3.38 2.77 4.76
N MET A 841 -3.98 2.28 3.68
CA MET A 841 -4.40 0.87 3.58
C MET A 841 -3.18 -0.03 3.32
N MET A 842 -2.92 -0.98 4.21
CA MET A 842 -1.75 -1.87 4.19
C MET A 842 -1.95 -3.10 3.30
N VAL A 843 -1.99 -2.89 1.99
CA VAL A 843 -2.27 -3.97 1.03
C VAL A 843 -1.04 -4.19 0.13
N PRO A 844 -0.24 -5.25 0.39
CA PRO A 844 0.93 -5.56 -0.43
C PRO A 844 0.52 -6.18 -1.77
N GLU A 845 1.47 -6.70 -2.55
CA GLU A 845 1.20 -7.20 -3.91
C GLU A 845 0.29 -8.45 -3.95
N TRP A 846 0.21 -9.20 -2.84
CA TRP A 846 -0.80 -10.24 -2.65
C TRP A 846 -1.17 -10.37 -1.17
N ILE A 847 -2.44 -10.69 -0.89
CA ILE A 847 -2.97 -10.86 0.45
C ILE A 847 -4.13 -11.86 0.47
N VAL A 848 -4.13 -12.75 1.46
CA VAL A 848 -5.17 -13.74 1.75
C VAL A 848 -5.83 -13.38 3.07
N VAL A 849 -7.12 -13.09 3.05
CA VAL A 849 -7.93 -12.78 4.24
C VAL A 849 -8.76 -13.99 4.63
N GLY A 850 -8.81 -14.31 5.92
CA GLY A 850 -9.62 -15.40 6.45
C GLY A 850 -10.97 -14.94 6.98
N PRO A 851 -11.84 -15.88 7.40
CA PRO A 851 -13.15 -15.55 7.95
C PRO A 851 -13.08 -14.67 9.21
N GLU A 852 -11.99 -14.75 9.97
CA GLU A 852 -11.81 -13.94 11.18
C GLU A 852 -11.45 -12.47 10.88
N SER A 853 -11.16 -12.08 9.63
CA SER A 853 -10.82 -10.69 9.29
C SER A 853 -11.94 -9.70 9.62
N ARG A 854 -13.21 -10.14 9.54
CA ARG A 854 -14.38 -9.33 9.94
C ARG A 854 -14.33 -8.95 11.42
N GLN A 855 -13.85 -9.83 12.29
CA GLN A 855 -13.70 -9.56 13.72
C GLN A 855 -12.36 -8.89 14.05
N LYS A 856 -11.27 -9.48 13.57
CA LYS A 856 -9.89 -9.21 14.03
C LYS A 856 -9.12 -8.27 13.09
N GLY A 857 -9.73 -7.76 12.02
CA GLY A 857 -9.05 -6.89 11.06
C GLY A 857 -7.83 -7.56 10.44
N LEU A 858 -6.67 -6.90 10.58
CA LEU A 858 -5.38 -7.45 10.14
C LEU A 858 -5.04 -8.79 10.78
N GLY A 859 -5.51 -9.05 12.01
CA GLY A 859 -5.29 -10.32 12.70
C GLY A 859 -5.96 -11.52 12.05
N GLY A 860 -6.92 -11.30 11.15
CA GLY A 860 -7.54 -12.36 10.34
C GLY A 860 -6.84 -12.63 9.01
N VAL A 861 -5.75 -11.92 8.69
CA VAL A 861 -4.98 -12.16 7.47
C VAL A 861 -4.22 -13.48 7.60
N LEU A 862 -4.43 -14.40 6.64
CA LEU A 862 -3.83 -15.74 6.63
C LEU A 862 -2.45 -15.78 5.94
N GLY A 863 -2.17 -14.79 5.09
CA GLY A 863 -0.89 -14.62 4.43
C GLY A 863 -0.85 -13.36 3.58
N ALA A 864 0.32 -12.75 3.46
CA ALA A 864 0.54 -11.59 2.61
C ALA A 864 2.00 -11.53 2.15
N GLY A 865 2.28 -10.78 1.08
CA GLY A 865 3.66 -10.58 0.63
C GLY A 865 3.80 -9.87 -0.71
N SER A 866 5.02 -9.92 -1.22
CA SER A 866 5.42 -9.34 -2.49
C SER A 866 6.00 -10.43 -3.39
N PHE A 867 5.92 -10.26 -4.71
CA PHE A 867 6.54 -11.20 -5.64
C PHE A 867 8.07 -10.97 -5.68
N HIS A 868 8.85 -12.03 -5.51
CA HIS A 868 10.32 -11.93 -5.49
C HIS A 868 10.89 -12.01 -6.91
N PHE A 869 11.85 -11.14 -7.24
CA PHE A 869 12.46 -11.06 -8.57
C PHE A 869 13.50 -12.14 -8.89
N SER A 870 14.18 -12.70 -7.89
CA SER A 870 15.04 -13.86 -8.12
C SER A 870 14.26 -15.12 -7.77
N LYS A 871 14.14 -16.04 -8.73
CA LYS A 871 14.13 -17.46 -8.34
C LYS A 871 15.38 -17.65 -7.48
N LYS A 872 15.22 -17.72 -6.16
CA LYS A 872 16.24 -18.36 -5.33
C LYS A 872 16.24 -19.81 -5.78
N GLU A 873 17.07 -20.13 -6.78
CA GLU A 873 17.90 -21.33 -6.61
C GLU A 873 18.49 -21.19 -5.21
N GLY A 874 18.29 -22.21 -4.36
CA GLY A 874 18.67 -22.17 -2.94
C GLY A 874 20.05 -21.55 -2.73
N GLU A 875 20.28 -20.94 -1.56
CA GLU A 875 21.53 -20.25 -1.24
C GLU A 875 22.73 -21.04 -1.77
N LYS A 876 23.46 -20.44 -2.72
CA LYS A 876 24.59 -21.12 -3.34
C LYS A 876 25.64 -21.36 -2.27
N LEU A 877 26.21 -22.57 -2.24
CA LEU A 877 27.32 -22.91 -1.37
C LEU A 877 28.46 -21.86 -1.54
N PRO A 878 29.26 -21.55 -0.51
CA PRO A 878 30.46 -20.73 -0.69
C PRO A 878 31.33 -21.26 -1.86
N PRO A 879 32.04 -20.40 -2.63
CA PRO A 879 32.74 -20.81 -3.86
C PRO A 879 33.63 -22.04 -3.70
N VAL A 880 34.33 -22.16 -2.57
CA VAL A 880 35.15 -23.32 -2.24
C VAL A 880 34.34 -24.62 -2.29
N PHE A 881 33.16 -24.64 -1.68
CA PHE A 881 32.27 -25.81 -1.66
C PHE A 881 31.49 -26.01 -2.96
N GLN A 882 31.40 -24.99 -3.83
CA GLN A 882 30.82 -25.17 -5.16
C GLN A 882 31.73 -26.03 -6.05
N GLU A 883 33.05 -25.82 -5.94
CA GLU A 883 34.03 -26.64 -6.68
C GLU A 883 33.98 -28.11 -6.27
N GLN A 884 33.61 -28.41 -5.01
CA GLN A 884 33.42 -29.78 -4.50
C GLN A 884 31.94 -30.18 -4.35
N ALA A 885 31.01 -29.49 -5.01
CA ALA A 885 29.57 -29.69 -4.78
C ALA A 885 29.12 -31.14 -5.04
N ASP A 886 29.72 -31.81 -6.04
CA ASP A 886 29.42 -33.20 -6.36
C ASP A 886 29.91 -34.17 -5.27
N GLU A 887 31.08 -33.90 -4.69
CA GLU A 887 31.64 -34.69 -3.59
C GLU A 887 30.80 -34.54 -2.33
N ILE A 888 30.42 -33.32 -1.97
CA ILE A 888 29.52 -33.04 -0.83
C ILE A 888 28.17 -33.73 -1.02
N ARG A 889 27.62 -33.68 -2.25
CA ARG A 889 26.35 -34.34 -2.57
C ARG A 889 26.44 -35.86 -2.45
N ASN A 890 27.54 -36.46 -2.92
CA ASN A 890 27.75 -37.90 -2.79
C ASN A 890 27.94 -38.29 -1.32
N PHE A 891 28.73 -37.53 -0.56
CA PHE A 891 28.92 -37.76 0.86
C PHE A 891 27.60 -37.66 1.64
N PHE A 892 26.75 -36.69 1.31
CA PHE A 892 25.41 -36.56 1.90
C PHE A 892 24.55 -37.81 1.63
N LYS A 893 24.57 -38.32 0.39
CA LYS A 893 23.86 -39.57 0.02
C LYS A 893 24.41 -40.78 0.77
N ASP A 894 25.72 -40.89 0.91
CA ASP A 894 26.36 -41.98 1.64
C ASP A 894 26.02 -41.94 3.13
N CYS A 895 25.98 -40.74 3.73
CA CYS A 895 25.54 -40.54 5.10
C CYS A 895 24.07 -40.96 5.28
N HIS A 896 23.19 -40.54 4.38
CA HIS A 896 21.79 -40.92 4.40
C HIS A 896 21.63 -42.45 4.28
N ALA A 897 22.33 -43.09 3.35
CA ALA A 897 22.31 -44.53 3.17
C ALA A 897 22.81 -45.28 4.42
N LEU A 898 23.84 -44.75 5.09
CA LEU A 898 24.35 -45.30 6.35
C LEU A 898 23.34 -45.14 7.50
N ALA A 899 22.71 -43.97 7.63
CA ALA A 899 21.67 -43.72 8.62
C ALA A 899 20.48 -44.67 8.44
N CYS A 900 20.05 -44.89 7.19
CA CYS A 900 19.01 -45.87 6.86
C CYS A 900 19.41 -47.31 7.25
N LYS A 901 20.66 -47.71 7.04
CA LYS A 901 21.16 -49.03 7.50
C LYS A 901 21.13 -49.15 9.03
N VAL A 902 21.54 -48.11 9.75
CA VAL A 902 21.44 -48.07 11.22
C VAL A 902 19.98 -48.23 11.67
N MET A 903 19.07 -47.49 11.04
CA MET A 903 17.63 -47.57 11.30
C MET A 903 17.06 -48.97 11.01
N MET A 904 17.52 -49.66 9.97
CA MET A 904 17.14 -51.05 9.71
C MET A 904 17.62 -51.99 10.82
N CYS A 905 18.87 -51.86 11.26
CA CYS A 905 19.40 -52.65 12.38
C CYS A 905 18.61 -52.42 13.67
N LEU A 906 18.22 -51.17 13.95
CA LEU A 906 17.36 -50.83 15.09
C LEU A 906 15.97 -51.47 14.96
N ALA A 907 15.35 -51.42 13.78
CA ALA A 907 14.05 -52.04 13.52
C ALA A 907 14.10 -53.57 13.73
N ILE A 908 15.18 -54.22 13.32
CA ILE A 908 15.43 -55.66 13.57
C ILE A 908 15.56 -55.92 15.07
N GLY A 909 16.40 -55.14 15.77
CA GLY A 909 16.60 -55.30 17.21
C GLY A 909 15.35 -55.02 18.05
N LEU A 910 14.44 -54.19 17.53
CA LEU A 910 13.15 -53.90 18.15
C LEU A 910 12.05 -54.91 17.75
N GLU A 911 12.39 -55.95 16.99
CA GLU A 911 11.47 -57.03 16.58
C GLU A 911 10.17 -56.50 15.95
N ILE A 912 10.27 -55.47 15.09
CA ILE A 912 9.09 -54.95 14.39
C ILE A 912 8.52 -56.05 13.49
N PRO A 913 7.22 -56.41 13.60
CA PRO A 913 6.63 -57.48 12.80
C PRO A 913 6.70 -57.20 11.30
N SER A 914 7.03 -58.21 10.50
CA SER A 914 7.06 -58.10 9.03
C SER A 914 5.71 -57.63 8.46
N SER A 915 4.59 -57.99 9.09
CA SER A 915 3.24 -57.52 8.71
C SER A 915 2.99 -56.03 8.92
N LYS A 916 3.88 -55.33 9.63
CA LYS A 916 3.79 -53.88 9.89
C LYS A 916 4.91 -53.08 9.23
N GLY A 917 5.84 -53.72 8.52
CA GLY A 917 6.98 -53.08 7.84
C GLY A 917 8.34 -53.71 8.16
N GLY A 918 8.42 -54.53 9.20
CA GLY A 918 9.62 -55.29 9.53
C GLY A 918 10.88 -54.44 9.70
N GLU A 919 12.00 -54.96 9.19
CA GLU A 919 13.31 -54.28 9.17
C GLU A 919 13.30 -52.92 8.45
N ARG A 920 12.33 -52.65 7.58
CA ARG A 920 12.26 -51.40 6.82
C ARG A 920 11.37 -50.33 7.44
N TRP A 921 10.68 -50.65 8.54
CA TRP A 921 9.70 -49.75 9.15
C TRP A 921 10.26 -48.35 9.41
N LEU A 922 11.47 -48.29 9.95
CA LEU A 922 12.17 -47.04 10.27
C LEU A 922 12.78 -46.39 9.01
N SER A 923 13.42 -47.15 8.12
CA SER A 923 14.07 -46.60 6.91
C SER A 923 13.08 -46.08 5.87
N ASP A 924 11.93 -46.73 5.69
CA ASP A 924 10.91 -46.30 4.71
C ASP A 924 10.29 -44.95 5.09
N ARG A 925 10.37 -44.58 6.38
CA ARG A 925 9.96 -43.26 6.92
C ARG A 925 11.03 -42.17 6.75
N HIS A 926 12.16 -42.53 6.15
CA HIS A 926 13.28 -41.64 5.84
C HIS A 926 13.71 -41.83 4.39
N ALA A 927 12.78 -42.14 3.48
CA ALA A 927 13.13 -42.39 2.08
C ALA A 927 13.63 -41.09 1.40
N TYR A 928 14.74 -41.20 0.67
CA TYR A 928 15.44 -40.08 0.05
C TYR A 928 14.61 -39.36 -1.03
N GLU A 929 13.60 -40.02 -1.59
CA GLU A 929 12.72 -39.48 -2.64
C GLU A 929 11.67 -38.48 -2.14
N PHE A 930 11.45 -38.40 -0.82
CA PHE A 930 10.58 -37.40 -0.21
C PHE A 930 11.37 -36.15 0.20
N GLU A 931 10.67 -35.03 0.39
CA GLU A 931 11.28 -33.82 0.94
C GLU A 931 11.84 -34.12 2.34
N SER A 932 13.16 -34.18 2.43
CA SER A 932 13.88 -34.55 3.65
C SER A 932 14.34 -33.30 4.40
N GLY A 933 14.21 -33.33 5.73
CA GLY A 933 14.77 -32.31 6.63
C GLY A 933 16.25 -32.54 6.94
N ASP A 934 16.91 -33.54 6.34
CA ASP A 934 18.29 -33.90 6.65
C ASP A 934 19.26 -32.72 6.51
N ILE A 935 20.19 -32.59 7.46
CA ILE A 935 21.15 -31.48 7.50
C ILE A 935 22.56 -32.05 7.62
N LEU A 936 23.46 -31.64 6.72
CA LEU A 936 24.90 -31.81 6.90
C LEU A 936 25.49 -30.50 7.43
N ARG A 937 26.01 -30.53 8.65
CA ARG A 937 26.63 -29.37 9.30
C ARG A 937 28.14 -29.58 9.38
N LEU A 938 28.89 -28.70 8.71
CA LEU A 938 30.34 -28.60 8.83
C LEU A 938 30.67 -27.67 10.00
N LEU A 939 31.42 -28.17 10.99
CA LEU A 939 31.73 -27.45 12.22
C LEU A 939 33.24 -27.23 12.34
N HIS A 940 33.62 -25.98 12.56
CA HIS A 940 34.99 -25.57 12.88
C HIS A 940 35.00 -24.91 14.26
N TYR A 941 35.84 -25.41 15.16
CA TYR A 941 36.10 -24.82 16.46
C TYR A 941 37.52 -24.27 16.46
N PRO A 942 37.69 -22.93 16.42
CA PRO A 942 39.01 -22.32 16.43
C PRO A 942 39.76 -22.58 17.76
N PRO A 943 41.10 -22.56 17.77
CA PRO A 943 41.90 -22.68 18.98
C PRO A 943 41.58 -21.54 19.95
N CYS A 944 41.57 -21.84 21.24
CA CYS A 944 41.27 -20.88 22.30
C CYS A 944 42.24 -21.11 23.48
N PRO A 945 43.52 -20.68 23.35
CA PRO A 945 44.56 -20.93 24.35
C PRO A 945 44.31 -20.20 25.69
N GLU A 946 43.50 -19.13 25.66
CA GLU A 946 43.19 -18.29 26.83
C GLU A 946 42.06 -18.85 27.70
N LEU A 947 41.42 -19.97 27.32
CA LEU A 947 40.35 -20.58 28.11
C LEU A 947 40.88 -21.14 29.43
N ASP A 948 40.24 -20.76 30.53
CA ASP A 948 40.41 -21.42 31.82
C ASP A 948 39.49 -22.67 31.91
N ASP A 949 39.73 -23.49 32.94
CA ASP A 949 38.96 -24.73 33.14
C ASP A 949 37.48 -24.49 33.50
N THR A 950 37.09 -23.24 33.79
CA THR A 950 35.72 -22.88 34.18
C THR A 950 34.85 -22.43 33.01
N ASP A 951 35.44 -21.97 31.91
CA ASP A 951 34.74 -21.57 30.68
C ASP A 951 35.18 -22.38 29.45
N ASN A 952 35.25 -23.70 29.59
CA ASN A 952 35.79 -24.58 28.56
C ASN A 952 34.76 -25.15 27.57
N ILE A 953 33.51 -24.69 27.62
CA ILE A 953 32.40 -25.21 26.79
C ILE A 953 32.40 -24.55 25.40
N ARG A 954 32.38 -25.36 24.33
CA ARG A 954 32.30 -24.92 22.93
C ARG A 954 30.94 -25.13 22.31
N ILE A 955 30.23 -26.18 22.72
CA ILE A 955 28.80 -26.37 22.46
C ILE A 955 28.16 -26.75 23.78
N ALA A 956 27.15 -25.97 24.17
CA ALA A 956 26.36 -26.24 25.37
C ALA A 956 25.64 -27.59 25.28
N SER A 957 25.32 -28.15 26.45
CA SER A 957 24.61 -29.43 26.56
C SER A 957 23.26 -29.39 25.84
N HIS A 958 23.06 -30.27 24.86
CA HIS A 958 21.80 -30.42 24.11
C HIS A 958 21.55 -31.88 23.71
N SER A 959 20.33 -32.19 23.25
CA SER A 959 19.99 -33.42 22.53
C SER A 959 19.74 -33.11 21.06
N ASP A 960 19.96 -34.08 20.18
CA ASP A 960 19.68 -33.94 18.75
C ASP A 960 18.19 -34.14 18.48
N TYR A 961 17.61 -33.36 17.57
CA TYR A 961 16.14 -33.34 17.40
C TYR A 961 15.61 -34.47 16.52
N GLY A 962 16.42 -34.93 15.58
CA GLY A 962 16.02 -35.88 14.54
C GLY A 962 15.95 -37.32 15.02
N SER A 963 16.20 -38.26 14.12
CA SER A 963 16.15 -39.69 14.40
C SER A 963 17.52 -40.22 14.78
N VAL A 964 18.52 -39.98 13.93
CA VAL A 964 19.90 -40.45 14.09
C VAL A 964 20.85 -39.36 13.62
N THR A 965 21.94 -39.13 14.37
CA THR A 965 23.04 -38.26 13.95
C THR A 965 24.29 -39.09 13.69
N LEU A 966 24.92 -38.87 12.54
CA LEU A 966 26.23 -39.41 12.21
C LEU A 966 27.26 -38.29 12.38
N LEU A 967 28.15 -38.45 13.36
CA LEU A 967 29.18 -37.47 13.68
C LEU A 967 30.56 -37.99 13.30
N PHE A 968 31.20 -37.28 12.37
CA PHE A 968 32.57 -37.50 11.93
C PHE A 968 33.49 -36.52 12.65
N GLN A 969 34.56 -37.03 13.26
CA GLN A 969 35.51 -36.24 14.04
C GLN A 969 36.90 -36.34 13.44
N ASN A 970 37.63 -35.22 13.36
CA ASN A 970 38.99 -35.18 12.82
C ASN A 970 40.02 -35.03 13.94
N GLY A 971 40.46 -36.14 14.53
CA GLY A 971 41.62 -36.25 15.44
C GLY A 971 41.51 -35.60 16.83
N VAL A 972 40.81 -34.47 16.95
CA VAL A 972 40.72 -33.68 18.20
C VAL A 972 39.43 -34.01 18.96
N GLY A 973 39.58 -34.45 20.20
CA GLY A 973 38.50 -34.85 21.10
C GLY A 973 37.67 -33.69 21.65
N GLY A 974 36.99 -33.92 22.78
CA GLY A 974 36.19 -32.90 23.47
C GLY A 974 34.68 -33.14 23.46
N LEU A 975 34.18 -34.13 22.72
CA LEU A 975 32.78 -34.55 22.84
C LEU A 975 32.57 -35.29 24.17
N GLU A 976 31.59 -34.86 24.93
CA GLU A 976 31.16 -35.52 26.16
C GLU A 976 29.67 -35.85 26.12
N ILE A 977 29.31 -37.01 26.67
CA ILE A 977 27.96 -37.55 26.73
C ILE A 977 27.54 -37.64 28.20
N GLN A 978 26.31 -37.22 28.50
CA GLN A 978 25.78 -37.34 29.85
C GLN A 978 25.54 -38.83 30.18
N LYS A 979 26.13 -39.30 31.29
CA LYS A 979 26.11 -40.73 31.65
C LYS A 979 24.70 -41.28 31.88
N SER A 980 23.81 -40.48 32.48
CA SER A 980 22.41 -40.84 32.71
C SER A 980 21.53 -39.60 32.87
N ARG A 981 20.26 -39.71 32.51
CA ARG A 981 19.26 -38.63 32.67
C ARG A 981 19.18 -38.20 34.15
N GLY A 982 19.37 -36.90 34.41
CA GLY A 982 19.35 -36.33 35.77
C GLY A 982 20.70 -36.31 36.50
N ALA A 983 21.76 -36.91 35.93
CA ALA A 983 23.12 -36.77 36.45
C ALA A 983 23.82 -35.58 35.79
N GLU A 984 23.42 -34.36 36.15
CA GLU A 984 23.88 -33.11 35.48
C GLU A 984 25.39 -32.86 35.57
N SER A 985 26.07 -33.50 36.52
CA SER A 985 27.51 -33.39 36.75
C SER A 985 28.34 -34.58 36.25
N GLU A 986 27.73 -35.66 35.74
CA GLU A 986 28.45 -36.86 35.28
C GLU A 986 28.51 -36.94 33.74
N TRP A 987 29.66 -36.58 33.19
CA TRP A 987 29.97 -36.57 31.76
C TRP A 987 31.00 -37.63 31.41
N LEU A 988 30.77 -38.39 30.34
CA LEU A 988 31.68 -39.38 29.79
C LEU A 988 32.27 -38.85 28.49
N GLU A 989 33.57 -38.93 28.34
CA GLU A 989 34.24 -38.59 27.09
C GLU A 989 33.95 -39.64 26.00
N ALA A 990 33.58 -39.17 24.82
CA ALA A 990 33.51 -40.00 23.63
C ALA A 990 34.90 -40.04 22.96
N PRO A 991 35.59 -41.19 22.94
CA PRO A 991 36.93 -41.28 22.37
C PRO A 991 36.89 -41.05 20.85
N VAL A 992 37.90 -40.34 20.33
CA VAL A 992 38.12 -40.25 18.89
C VAL A 992 38.74 -41.56 18.43
N MET A 993 38.08 -42.23 17.48
CA MET A 993 38.55 -43.50 16.92
C MET A 993 38.66 -43.37 15.40
N ASP A 994 39.87 -43.54 14.88
CA ASP A 994 40.13 -43.46 13.44
C ASP A 994 39.29 -44.48 12.66
N GLY A 995 38.72 -44.03 11.54
CA GLY A 995 37.86 -44.86 10.69
C GLY A 995 36.48 -45.16 11.27
N CYS A 996 36.12 -44.59 12.43
CA CYS A 996 34.81 -44.77 13.05
C CYS A 996 33.93 -43.53 12.91
N VAL A 997 32.60 -43.73 12.93
CA VAL A 997 31.59 -42.67 13.01
C VAL A 997 30.85 -42.79 14.34
N VAL A 998 30.67 -41.69 15.04
CA VAL A 998 29.86 -41.67 16.27
C VAL A 998 28.39 -41.57 15.86
N VAL A 999 27.56 -42.46 16.39
CA VAL A 999 26.13 -42.52 16.09
C VAL A 999 25.34 -42.15 17.34
N ASN A 1000 24.60 -41.04 17.27
CA ASN A 1000 23.71 -40.59 18.35
C ASN A 1000 22.25 -40.79 17.95
N LEU A 1001 21.40 -41.08 18.93
CA LEU A 1001 19.95 -41.16 18.74
C LEU A 1001 19.31 -39.82 19.11
N GLY A 1002 18.38 -39.35 18.27
CA GLY A 1002 17.70 -38.08 18.49
C GLY A 1002 16.32 -38.21 19.14
N ASP A 1003 15.74 -37.06 19.48
CA ASP A 1003 14.46 -36.91 20.18
C ASP A 1003 13.33 -37.67 19.44
N CYS A 1004 13.29 -37.65 18.09
CA CYS A 1004 12.27 -38.38 17.32
C CYS A 1004 12.28 -39.89 17.56
N LEU A 1005 13.47 -40.50 17.67
CA LEU A 1005 13.58 -41.93 17.92
C LEU A 1005 13.25 -42.28 19.38
N GLU A 1006 13.56 -41.40 20.33
CA GLU A 1006 13.09 -41.55 21.71
C GLU A 1006 11.55 -41.52 21.78
N TYR A 1007 10.91 -40.63 21.01
CA TYR A 1007 9.44 -40.61 20.92
C TYR A 1007 8.88 -41.89 20.32
N TRP A 1008 9.37 -42.31 19.15
CA TRP A 1008 8.93 -43.53 18.48
C TRP A 1008 9.13 -44.77 19.35
N THR A 1009 10.18 -44.80 20.17
CA THR A 1009 10.44 -45.92 21.06
C THR A 1009 9.80 -45.80 22.45
N ASN A 1010 8.94 -44.80 22.65
CA ASN A 1010 8.29 -44.50 23.92
C ASN A 1010 9.29 -44.46 25.11
N GLY A 1011 10.46 -43.86 24.89
CA GLY A 1011 11.51 -43.75 25.89
C GLY A 1011 12.39 -44.98 26.07
N LEU A 1012 12.21 -46.07 25.31
CA LEU A 1012 13.08 -47.25 25.41
C LEU A 1012 14.51 -46.91 24.95
N LEU A 1013 14.65 -46.29 23.78
CA LEU A 1013 15.92 -45.72 23.32
C LEU A 1013 15.97 -44.25 23.72
N ARG A 1014 17.12 -43.80 24.23
CA ARG A 1014 17.27 -42.46 24.81
C ARG A 1014 18.02 -41.53 23.88
N SER A 1015 17.51 -40.30 23.73
CA SER A 1015 18.29 -39.19 23.18
C SER A 1015 19.16 -38.60 24.28
N THR A 1016 20.43 -38.99 24.29
CA THR A 1016 21.39 -38.59 25.31
C THR A 1016 21.87 -37.16 25.10
N LYS A 1017 21.82 -36.35 26.16
CA LYS A 1017 22.44 -35.03 26.15
C LYS A 1017 23.95 -35.14 25.94
N HIS A 1018 24.49 -34.28 25.11
CA HIS A 1018 25.92 -34.22 24.82
C HIS A 1018 26.38 -32.76 24.69
N ARG A 1019 27.67 -32.54 24.90
CA ARG A 1019 28.33 -31.22 24.83
C ARG A 1019 29.70 -31.35 24.20
N VAL A 1020 30.28 -30.22 23.78
CA VAL A 1020 31.68 -30.16 23.35
C VAL A 1020 32.43 -29.24 24.29
N ILE A 1021 33.53 -29.72 24.87
CA ILE A 1021 34.46 -28.94 25.70
C ILE A 1021 35.87 -28.95 25.10
N PHE A 1022 36.68 -27.98 25.47
CA PHE A 1022 38.11 -27.99 25.22
C PHE A 1022 38.88 -28.28 26.51
N LYS A 1023 39.73 -29.29 26.48
CA LYS A 1023 40.63 -29.63 27.60
C LYS A 1023 41.97 -28.91 27.41
N PRO A 1024 42.82 -28.80 28.45
CA PRO A 1024 44.16 -28.20 28.34
C PRO A 1024 44.97 -28.74 27.15
N GLU A 1025 44.83 -30.03 26.83
CA GLU A 1025 45.47 -30.70 25.70
C GLU A 1025 44.87 -30.40 24.32
N THR A 1026 43.60 -29.99 24.24
CA THR A 1026 42.91 -29.71 22.96
C THR A 1026 42.66 -28.23 22.70
N ARG A 1027 42.73 -27.35 23.71
CA ARG A 1027 42.37 -25.93 23.58
C ARG A 1027 43.28 -25.14 22.64
N GLU A 1028 44.49 -25.62 22.39
CA GLU A 1028 45.44 -25.00 21.46
C GLU A 1028 45.31 -25.54 20.02
N GLN A 1029 44.42 -26.50 19.78
CA GLN A 1029 44.25 -27.18 18.50
C GLN A 1029 42.95 -26.76 17.79
N GLU A 1030 42.98 -26.74 16.46
CA GLU A 1030 41.77 -26.62 15.65
C GLU A 1030 40.99 -27.94 15.68
N ARG A 1031 39.70 -27.88 16.01
CA ARG A 1031 38.82 -29.04 15.94
C ARG A 1031 37.86 -28.89 14.78
N TYR A 1032 37.77 -29.93 13.95
CA TYR A 1032 36.80 -30.04 12.87
C TYR A 1032 35.90 -31.24 13.11
N SER A 1033 34.60 -31.08 12.85
CA SER A 1033 33.66 -32.19 12.82
C SER A 1033 32.58 -31.98 11.76
N MET A 1034 32.03 -33.06 11.23
CA MET A 1034 30.86 -33.02 10.34
C MET A 1034 29.74 -33.80 11.00
N ALA A 1035 28.57 -33.18 11.15
CA ALA A 1035 27.39 -33.82 11.71
C ALA A 1035 26.32 -33.94 10.63
N PHE A 1036 25.95 -35.16 10.29
CA PHE A 1036 24.79 -35.46 9.45
C PHE A 1036 23.61 -35.80 10.35
N PHE A 1037 22.61 -34.92 10.37
CA PHE A 1037 21.38 -35.09 11.13
C PHE A 1037 20.33 -35.71 10.22
N CYS A 1038 19.96 -36.96 10.47
CA CYS A 1038 18.87 -37.63 9.78
C CYS A 1038 17.54 -37.25 10.46
N GLN A 1039 16.65 -36.58 9.73
CA GLN A 1039 15.35 -36.12 10.22
C GLN A 1039 14.23 -37.04 9.74
N GLY A 1040 13.20 -37.21 10.57
CA GLY A 1040 11.93 -37.75 10.10
C GLY A 1040 11.21 -36.75 9.20
N GLY A 1041 10.50 -37.22 8.17
CA GLY A 1041 9.61 -36.40 7.35
C GLY A 1041 8.37 -35.91 8.12
N ASP A 1042 7.31 -35.51 7.41
CA ASP A 1042 6.03 -35.16 8.03
C ASP A 1042 5.24 -36.41 8.48
N ILE A 1043 5.82 -37.14 9.43
CA ILE A 1043 5.37 -38.45 9.88
C ILE A 1043 5.01 -38.38 11.37
N PRO A 1044 3.88 -38.94 11.81
CA PRO A 1044 3.48 -38.95 13.21
C PRO A 1044 4.52 -39.62 14.12
N LEU A 1045 4.78 -39.02 15.29
CA LEU A 1045 5.62 -39.58 16.35
C LEU A 1045 4.81 -40.55 17.24
N GLU A 1046 4.28 -41.60 16.62
CA GLU A 1046 3.53 -42.68 17.29
C GLU A 1046 4.44 -43.82 17.76
N PRO A 1047 4.15 -44.49 18.89
CA PRO A 1047 4.94 -45.63 19.34
C PRO A 1047 5.08 -46.70 18.25
N ILE A 1048 6.30 -47.18 18.00
CA ILE A 1048 6.55 -48.18 16.98
C ILE A 1048 5.87 -49.52 17.36
N PRO A 1049 5.41 -50.30 16.37
CA PRO A 1049 4.78 -51.58 16.63
C PRO A 1049 5.83 -52.64 16.97
N SER A 1050 6.28 -52.65 18.22
CA SER A 1050 7.30 -53.57 18.76
C SER A 1050 6.76 -54.28 20.00
N PRO A 1051 7.11 -55.56 20.24
CA PRO A 1051 6.75 -56.24 21.49
C PRO A 1051 7.40 -55.61 22.74
N PHE A 1052 8.43 -54.77 22.58
CA PHE A 1052 9.13 -54.13 23.68
C PHE A 1052 8.54 -52.76 24.08
N ILE A 1053 7.57 -52.25 23.32
CA ILE A 1053 7.09 -50.88 23.44
C ILE A 1053 5.57 -50.87 23.65
N SER A 1054 5.12 -50.15 24.67
CA SER A 1054 3.70 -49.97 24.94
C SER A 1054 3.04 -49.11 23.85
N ASN A 1055 1.87 -49.56 23.36
CA ASN A 1055 1.04 -48.80 22.44
C ASN A 1055 0.31 -47.61 23.12
N GLU A 1056 0.27 -47.57 24.46
CA GLU A 1056 -0.33 -46.46 25.20
C GLU A 1056 0.72 -45.39 25.52
N ARG A 1057 0.40 -44.14 25.18
CA ARG A 1057 1.18 -42.95 25.54
C ARG A 1057 0.37 -42.09 26.51
N SER A 1058 0.98 -41.67 27.61
CA SER A 1058 0.29 -40.90 28.64
C SER A 1058 0.08 -39.44 28.22
N GLY A 1059 -1.11 -39.11 27.73
CA GLY A 1059 -1.68 -37.75 27.77
C GLY A 1059 -1.09 -36.66 26.85
N GLU A 1060 -0.07 -36.94 26.04
CA GLU A 1060 0.50 -35.96 25.08
C GLU A 1060 -0.12 -36.09 23.69
N GLU A 1061 -0.34 -34.96 23.01
CA GLU A 1061 -0.77 -34.90 21.62
C GLU A 1061 0.32 -35.47 20.68
N ILE A 1062 -0.07 -36.34 19.74
CA ILE A 1062 0.87 -36.89 18.76
C ILE A 1062 1.16 -35.83 17.70
N ILE A 1063 2.36 -35.24 17.74
CA ILE A 1063 2.87 -34.33 16.70
C ILE A 1063 3.68 -35.10 15.64
N THR A 1064 3.92 -34.49 14.48
CA THR A 1064 4.80 -35.06 13.46
C THR A 1064 6.29 -34.76 13.75
N ALA A 1065 7.20 -35.56 13.19
CA ALA A 1065 8.64 -35.32 13.32
C ALA A 1065 9.06 -33.96 12.75
N ALA A 1066 8.48 -33.55 11.61
CA ALA A 1066 8.64 -32.21 11.05
C ALA A 1066 8.16 -31.10 12.02
N LYS A 1067 7.00 -31.29 12.66
CA LYS A 1067 6.48 -30.34 13.66
C LYS A 1067 7.35 -30.28 14.91
N HIS A 1068 7.86 -31.42 15.36
CA HIS A 1068 8.81 -31.48 16.46
C HIS A 1068 10.09 -30.71 16.14
N LEU A 1069 10.69 -30.94 14.98
CA LEU A 1069 11.86 -30.20 14.50
C LEU A 1069 11.60 -28.68 14.49
N GLU A 1070 10.44 -28.25 14.00
CA GLU A 1070 10.05 -26.83 14.01
C GLU A 1070 9.99 -26.26 15.42
N ILE A 1071 9.35 -26.97 16.37
CA ILE A 1071 9.26 -26.56 17.78
C ILE A 1071 10.66 -26.42 18.38
N ARG A 1072 11.54 -27.41 18.18
CA ARG A 1072 12.89 -27.40 18.75
C ARG A 1072 13.78 -26.31 18.17
N LEU A 1073 13.67 -26.06 16.86
CA LEU A 1073 14.36 -24.93 16.21
C LEU A 1073 13.86 -23.58 16.73
N ARG A 1074 12.56 -23.43 17.03
CA ARG A 1074 12.03 -22.22 17.67
C ARG A 1074 12.52 -22.06 19.11
N GLU A 1075 12.52 -23.13 19.90
CA GLU A 1075 13.00 -23.14 21.30
C GLU A 1075 14.49 -22.77 21.41
N THR A 1076 15.32 -23.25 20.48
CA THR A 1076 16.77 -22.92 20.45
C THR A 1076 17.10 -21.58 19.82
N ARG A 1077 16.15 -20.93 19.13
CA ARG A 1077 16.31 -19.58 18.57
C ARG A 1077 15.90 -18.46 19.54
N ARG A 1078 15.84 -18.68 20.86
CA ARG A 1078 15.58 -17.61 21.84
C ARG A 1078 16.72 -16.56 21.86
N ASP A 1079 16.52 -15.53 21.04
CA ASP A 1079 17.07 -14.15 20.93
C ASP A 1079 18.59 -13.92 20.83
N PRO A 1080 19.08 -12.96 20.00
CA PRO A 1080 18.46 -11.66 19.71
C PRO A 1080 18.27 -11.36 18.20
N TYR A 1081 17.05 -11.06 17.75
CA TYR A 1081 16.72 -10.06 16.70
C TYR A 1081 15.21 -9.98 16.44
#